data_AF-A0A9D6VPM8-F1
#
_entry.id   AF-A0A9D6VPM8-F1
#
_cell.length_a   1.000
_cell.length_b   1.000
_cell.length_c   1.000
_cell.angle_alpha   90.00
_cell.angle_beta   90.00
_cell.angle_gamma   90.00
#
_symmetry.space_group_name_H-M   'P 1'
#
loop_
_entity.id
_entity.type
_entity.pdbx_description
1 polymer ?
#
loop_
_entity_poly.entity_id
_entity_poly.type
_entity_poly.pdbx_seq_one_letter_code
_entity_poly.pdbx_strand_id
1 'polypeptide(L)'
;MKFRSEEERLAHPQARLIPSALCGGMEIFSIDEITDLEIEVMKKGLSVLAEANVSAVDKKGKMRLWCAFAVSHPNSSDAEWRQCAKLLNIHILDYHFVDDMLHIASGIGNIWVLNQLATSLQPAELQEKIIQTSYPRSALELAALGGHLAFMNRLVDLAGDKLQDMIAYGNFSAFRQAAWGGHLAVINRLADLAGDKLQDMIAVYHFSAFVSAVSHGHLAVINRLIELAGDKLQDMIQDVIIAQPHASAFYQAAAGGHLAVINRLVELAGDKLQDMIAAGNFSAFVGAASHGHLAVINRLVELAGDKLQDMIAADNFSALRGAARRESNRLHFSGIYQGAREEARQAVVNRLLSFPAVFAYAETHDEESRQRYFEYSLDDQEQAYDQRHIHPFVTERLADLHRRRAEFIETYPNAVFDLADSEEVKLCFYMLRNLIRRNDPTLLDEMHFLIEIPAVKTLLHTAVTPAEPNELLRLALAVNNRGAAEILLTIPAVRDLATQNDFYRAENRGELDLRALATDSESSMRALSAGEQQRFAQAMARYQPMLIGGGVDRLMQALRDQLMERYAAHPAEITQESGQRCQLPADWQAFQVLNLTEKERGEALRAYYTHPDHTAWRYLAKPNPWMSADASYINVDPSHPTERWSTFDEYQSLIAMLYLAATDTDPAVAPTDEHTIEGRLTHFIAELALIGRAHNWDDTRVKMDKAGHPVLDSSGKPVREEYDNQQGDKPSCFSGVKRRLFQSVISHPLLDILTRERVLQEVRDFVRAHFIKAITPSNRADLKTAWKNYISSLEPEDTAPFKALDISPTQQQALQDHLCKKYGAAFSEEPHFVREVSEAFEFTQTDPPAHALKFSAMIGLEQLLKTPSASPSFWQSEQPARSSRNDGRTPPSPRSNH
;
A
#
# COMPACT_ATOMS: atom_id res chain seq x y z
N MET A 1 -24.19 -30.48 -21.46
CA MET A 1 -23.35 -29.45 -20.78
C MET A 1 -24.19 -28.59 -19.83
N LYS A 2 -23.69 -28.32 -18.61
CA LYS A 2 -24.36 -27.41 -17.65
C LYS A 2 -23.54 -26.13 -17.47
N PHE A 3 -24.20 -24.98 -17.51
CA PHE A 3 -23.61 -23.66 -17.29
C PHE A 3 -24.08 -23.10 -15.96
N ARG A 4 -23.18 -22.53 -15.18
CA ARG A 4 -23.47 -21.94 -13.86
C ARG A 4 -24.05 -20.53 -13.98
N SER A 5 -23.84 -19.87 -15.11
CA SER A 5 -24.37 -18.53 -15.40
C SER A 5 -24.56 -18.31 -16.90
N GLU A 6 -25.33 -17.27 -17.25
CA GLU A 6 -25.45 -16.84 -18.64
C GLU A 6 -24.11 -16.40 -19.25
N GLU A 7 -23.21 -15.84 -18.44
CA GLU A 7 -21.87 -15.44 -18.89
C GLU A 7 -21.03 -16.64 -19.33
N GLU A 8 -21.06 -17.73 -18.56
CA GLU A 8 -20.36 -18.97 -18.92
C GLU A 8 -20.91 -19.54 -20.24
N ARG A 9 -22.23 -19.44 -20.43
CA ARG A 9 -22.89 -19.82 -21.69
C ARG A 9 -22.46 -18.91 -22.86
N LEU A 10 -22.42 -17.60 -22.65
CA LEU A 10 -22.03 -16.60 -23.66
C LEU A 10 -20.53 -16.67 -24.00
N ALA A 11 -19.69 -17.17 -23.09
CA ALA A 11 -18.27 -17.43 -23.34
C ALA A 11 -18.06 -18.67 -24.24
N HIS A 12 -18.99 -19.62 -24.23
CA HIS A 12 -18.87 -20.85 -25.02
C HIS A 12 -19.16 -20.60 -26.52
N PRO A 13 -18.30 -21.06 -27.46
CA PRO A 13 -18.37 -20.68 -28.88
C PRO A 13 -19.69 -20.97 -29.59
N GLN A 14 -20.32 -22.11 -29.30
CA GLN A 14 -21.64 -22.50 -29.85
C GLN A 14 -22.80 -21.98 -29.01
N ALA A 15 -22.83 -22.26 -27.71
CA ALA A 15 -23.93 -21.89 -26.82
C ALA A 15 -24.28 -20.39 -26.85
N ARG A 16 -23.30 -19.50 -27.09
CA ARG A 16 -23.53 -18.05 -27.27
C ARG A 16 -24.43 -17.69 -28.46
N LEU A 17 -24.53 -18.56 -29.46
CA LEU A 17 -25.36 -18.34 -30.65
C LEU A 17 -26.85 -18.50 -30.35
N ILE A 18 -27.22 -19.19 -29.27
CA ILE A 18 -28.61 -19.29 -28.81
C ILE A 18 -29.01 -17.94 -28.20
N PRO A 19 -29.95 -17.18 -28.79
CA PRO A 19 -30.34 -15.88 -28.24
C PRO A 19 -30.99 -16.02 -26.87
N SER A 20 -30.77 -15.05 -25.98
CA SER A 20 -31.38 -15.05 -24.64
C SER A 20 -32.91 -15.03 -24.66
N ALA A 21 -33.50 -14.55 -25.77
CA ALA A 21 -34.94 -14.65 -26.02
C ALA A 21 -35.45 -16.12 -26.00
N LEU A 22 -34.65 -17.09 -26.50
CA LEU A 22 -35.00 -18.51 -26.48
C LEU A 22 -34.79 -19.16 -25.11
N CYS A 23 -33.89 -18.63 -24.28
CA CYS A 23 -33.60 -19.17 -22.94
C CYS A 23 -34.60 -18.67 -21.90
N GLY A 24 -34.79 -17.34 -21.80
CA GLY A 24 -35.66 -16.74 -20.78
C GLY A 24 -37.08 -16.52 -21.27
N GLY A 25 -37.24 -15.85 -22.42
CA GLY A 25 -38.55 -15.37 -22.89
C GLY A 25 -39.49 -16.43 -23.43
N MET A 26 -38.94 -17.52 -23.97
CA MET A 26 -39.70 -18.62 -24.58
C MET A 26 -39.51 -19.96 -23.84
N GLU A 27 -38.58 -20.03 -22.87
CA GLU A 27 -38.25 -21.23 -22.08
C GLU A 27 -37.98 -22.51 -22.94
N ILE A 28 -37.51 -22.30 -24.17
CA ILE A 28 -37.20 -23.39 -25.11
C ILE A 28 -35.91 -24.07 -24.67
N PHE A 29 -34.90 -23.25 -24.35
CA PHE A 29 -33.67 -23.69 -23.71
C PHE A 29 -33.71 -23.30 -22.23
N SER A 30 -33.11 -24.13 -21.38
CA SER A 30 -32.79 -23.70 -20.03
C SER A 30 -31.51 -22.87 -20.08
N ILE A 31 -31.43 -21.79 -19.31
CA ILE A 31 -30.25 -20.90 -19.31
C ILE A 31 -28.97 -21.63 -18.87
N ASP A 32 -29.14 -22.70 -18.09
CA ASP A 32 -28.11 -23.51 -17.45
C ASP A 32 -27.87 -24.87 -18.13
N GLU A 33 -28.63 -25.25 -19.17
CA GLU A 33 -28.51 -26.59 -19.76
C GLU A 33 -28.70 -26.63 -21.29
N ILE A 34 -27.58 -26.90 -21.99
CA ILE A 34 -27.54 -27.21 -23.43
C ILE A 34 -26.91 -28.59 -23.59
N THR A 35 -27.58 -29.48 -24.32
CA THR A 35 -27.14 -30.87 -24.45
C THR A 35 -25.94 -30.98 -25.40
N ASP A 36 -25.13 -32.03 -25.22
CA ASP A 36 -23.95 -32.22 -26.07
C ASP A 36 -24.35 -32.49 -27.52
N LEU A 37 -25.51 -33.14 -27.73
CA LEU A 37 -26.10 -33.32 -29.06
C LEU A 37 -26.48 -31.99 -29.70
N GLU A 38 -27.06 -31.04 -28.95
CA GLU A 38 -27.35 -29.70 -29.46
C GLU A 38 -26.07 -28.99 -29.90
N ILE A 39 -25.01 -29.05 -29.09
CA ILE A 39 -23.72 -28.45 -29.43
C ILE A 39 -23.11 -29.11 -30.68
N GLU A 40 -23.18 -30.43 -30.82
CA GLU A 40 -22.66 -31.13 -32.00
C GLU A 40 -23.46 -30.81 -33.27
N VAL A 41 -24.78 -30.67 -33.18
CA VAL A 41 -25.62 -30.17 -34.28
C VAL A 41 -25.22 -28.75 -34.66
N MET A 42 -24.95 -27.88 -33.68
CA MET A 42 -24.50 -26.51 -33.95
C MET A 42 -23.15 -26.45 -34.68
N LYS A 43 -22.27 -27.44 -34.47
CA LYS A 43 -20.96 -27.51 -35.12
C LYS A 43 -20.99 -28.12 -36.52
N LYS A 44 -21.77 -29.20 -36.69
CA LYS A 44 -21.68 -30.10 -37.86
C LYS A 44 -22.97 -30.15 -38.69
N GLY A 45 -24.03 -29.48 -38.25
CA GLY A 45 -25.28 -29.33 -38.97
C GLY A 45 -26.00 -30.65 -39.23
N LEU A 46 -26.51 -30.82 -40.46
CA LEU A 46 -27.38 -31.94 -40.84
C LEU A 46 -26.72 -33.32 -40.77
N SER A 47 -25.39 -33.39 -40.88
CA SER A 47 -24.64 -34.66 -40.84
C SER A 47 -24.86 -35.41 -39.52
N VAL A 48 -24.79 -34.69 -38.40
CA VAL A 48 -25.04 -35.25 -37.06
C VAL A 48 -26.50 -35.67 -36.90
N LEU A 49 -27.45 -34.92 -37.43
CA LEU A 49 -28.86 -35.28 -37.36
C LEU A 49 -29.20 -36.53 -38.18
N ALA A 50 -28.48 -36.77 -39.28
CA ALA A 50 -28.66 -37.98 -40.10
C ALA A 50 -28.09 -39.25 -39.42
N GLU A 51 -27.07 -39.10 -38.59
CA GLU A 51 -26.41 -40.19 -37.87
C GLU A 51 -26.99 -40.43 -36.47
N ALA A 52 -27.60 -39.42 -35.87
CA ALA A 52 -28.20 -39.51 -34.54
C ALA A 52 -29.50 -40.32 -34.55
N ASN A 53 -29.73 -41.12 -33.50
CA ASN A 53 -31.01 -41.80 -33.30
C ASN A 53 -32.08 -40.81 -32.78
N VAL A 54 -32.55 -39.91 -33.64
CA VAL A 54 -33.50 -38.85 -33.27
C VAL A 54 -34.90 -39.38 -32.95
N SER A 55 -35.18 -40.66 -33.23
CA SER A 55 -36.48 -41.29 -32.93
C SER A 55 -36.78 -41.35 -31.42
N ALA A 56 -35.74 -41.48 -30.59
CA ALA A 56 -35.83 -41.53 -29.13
C ALA A 56 -35.90 -40.15 -28.46
N VAL A 57 -35.69 -39.06 -29.22
CA VAL A 57 -35.79 -37.70 -28.71
C VAL A 57 -37.26 -37.29 -28.63
N ASP A 58 -37.65 -36.72 -27.50
CA ASP A 58 -39.01 -36.23 -27.27
C ASP A 58 -39.33 -35.01 -28.13
N LYS A 59 -40.59 -34.56 -28.07
CA LYS A 59 -41.09 -33.44 -28.86
C LYS A 59 -40.30 -32.15 -28.59
N LYS A 60 -40.00 -31.87 -27.31
CA LYS A 60 -39.26 -30.66 -26.89
C LYS A 60 -37.80 -30.71 -27.32
N GLY A 61 -37.13 -31.86 -27.19
CA GLY A 61 -35.75 -32.05 -27.63
C GLY A 61 -35.59 -31.90 -29.14
N LYS A 62 -36.53 -32.41 -29.95
CA LYS A 62 -36.54 -32.19 -31.41
C LYS A 62 -36.63 -30.71 -31.74
N MET A 63 -37.47 -29.97 -31.02
CA MET A 63 -37.59 -28.51 -31.19
C MET A 63 -36.28 -27.79 -30.84
N ARG A 64 -35.65 -28.16 -29.73
CA ARG A 64 -34.35 -27.61 -29.32
C ARG A 64 -33.27 -27.90 -30.35
N LEU A 65 -33.21 -29.10 -30.92
CA LEU A 65 -32.28 -29.44 -31.99
C LEU A 65 -32.52 -28.64 -33.26
N TRP A 66 -33.78 -28.41 -33.63
CA TRP A 66 -34.13 -27.55 -34.76
C TRP A 66 -33.68 -26.12 -34.51
N CYS A 67 -33.96 -25.56 -33.33
CA CYS A 67 -33.53 -24.21 -32.96
C CYS A 67 -32.00 -24.09 -32.93
N ALA A 68 -31.31 -25.10 -32.38
CA ALA A 68 -29.86 -25.17 -32.33
C ALA A 68 -29.25 -25.14 -33.73
N PHE A 69 -29.76 -25.96 -34.65
CA PHE A 69 -29.40 -25.88 -36.07
C PHE A 69 -29.68 -24.49 -36.64
N ALA A 70 -30.83 -23.93 -36.30
CA ALA A 70 -31.30 -22.70 -36.92
C ALA A 70 -30.48 -21.46 -36.56
N VAL A 71 -30.08 -21.35 -35.29
CA VAL A 71 -29.27 -20.23 -34.81
C VAL A 71 -27.80 -20.37 -35.21
N SER A 72 -27.31 -21.59 -35.48
CA SER A 72 -25.92 -21.81 -35.91
C SER A 72 -25.74 -21.84 -37.42
N HIS A 73 -26.79 -22.12 -38.21
CA HIS A 73 -26.78 -22.16 -39.67
C HIS A 73 -27.86 -21.25 -40.28
N PRO A 74 -27.85 -19.94 -39.98
CA PRO A 74 -28.92 -19.02 -40.40
C PRO A 74 -29.04 -18.85 -41.93
N ASN A 75 -27.98 -19.14 -42.68
CA ASN A 75 -27.92 -18.99 -44.14
C ASN A 75 -28.20 -20.31 -44.90
N SER A 76 -28.71 -21.34 -44.23
CA SER A 76 -29.06 -22.60 -44.89
C SER A 76 -30.09 -22.38 -46.00
N SER A 77 -29.96 -23.16 -47.07
CA SER A 77 -30.88 -23.17 -48.20
C SER A 77 -32.24 -23.79 -47.82
N ASP A 78 -33.28 -23.46 -48.58
CA ASP A 78 -34.62 -24.07 -48.44
C ASP A 78 -34.58 -25.61 -48.41
N ALA A 79 -33.69 -26.22 -49.19
CA ALA A 79 -33.51 -27.67 -49.23
C ALA A 79 -32.96 -28.21 -47.90
N GLU A 80 -31.99 -27.52 -47.31
CA GLU A 80 -31.39 -27.89 -46.03
C GLU A 80 -32.36 -27.70 -44.86
N TRP A 81 -33.17 -26.63 -44.86
CA TRP A 81 -34.23 -26.43 -43.87
C TRP A 81 -35.29 -27.52 -43.92
N ARG A 82 -35.75 -27.88 -45.13
CA ARG A 82 -36.68 -29.00 -45.35
C ARG A 82 -36.08 -30.31 -44.88
N GLN A 83 -34.80 -30.54 -45.17
CA GLN A 83 -34.10 -31.74 -44.75
C GLN A 83 -33.95 -31.80 -43.22
N CYS A 84 -33.65 -30.69 -42.55
CA CYS A 84 -33.61 -30.60 -41.09
C CYS A 84 -34.96 -30.97 -40.47
N ALA A 85 -36.05 -30.33 -40.94
CA ALA A 85 -37.39 -30.61 -40.48
C ALA A 85 -37.79 -32.09 -40.70
N LYS A 86 -37.40 -32.67 -41.84
CA LYS A 86 -37.63 -34.09 -42.15
C LYS A 86 -36.87 -35.03 -41.21
N LEU A 87 -35.59 -34.78 -40.96
CA LEU A 87 -34.76 -35.60 -40.06
C LEU A 87 -35.26 -35.56 -38.61
N LEU A 88 -35.75 -34.40 -38.16
CA LEU A 88 -36.32 -34.23 -36.83
C LEU A 88 -37.79 -34.65 -36.72
N ASN A 89 -38.42 -35.04 -37.83
CA ASN A 89 -39.84 -35.32 -37.95
C ASN A 89 -40.73 -34.17 -37.42
N ILE A 90 -40.37 -32.93 -37.77
CA ILE A 90 -41.11 -31.71 -37.44
C ILE A 90 -41.96 -31.30 -38.64
N HIS A 91 -43.27 -31.28 -38.45
CA HIS A 91 -44.22 -30.79 -39.44
C HIS A 91 -44.55 -29.32 -39.14
N ILE A 92 -43.94 -28.40 -39.89
CA ILE A 92 -44.09 -26.94 -39.71
C ILE A 92 -45.55 -26.47 -39.85
N LEU A 93 -46.38 -27.23 -40.59
CA LEU A 93 -47.79 -26.94 -40.87
C LEU A 93 -48.77 -27.77 -40.03
N ASP A 94 -48.29 -28.55 -39.05
CA ASP A 94 -49.20 -29.21 -38.12
C ASP A 94 -49.96 -28.12 -37.34
N TYR A 95 -51.29 -28.13 -37.39
CA TYR A 95 -52.16 -27.07 -36.86
C TYR A 95 -51.88 -26.77 -35.39
N HIS A 96 -51.43 -27.78 -34.63
CA HIS A 96 -51.07 -27.64 -33.21
C HIS A 96 -49.69 -27.02 -32.97
N PHE A 97 -48.95 -26.67 -34.04
CA PHE A 97 -47.59 -26.16 -34.01
C PHE A 97 -47.39 -24.85 -34.77
N VAL A 98 -48.41 -24.35 -35.49
CA VAL A 98 -48.29 -23.10 -36.25
C VAL A 98 -47.90 -21.94 -35.33
N ASP A 99 -48.53 -21.85 -34.16
CA ASP A 99 -48.23 -20.81 -33.17
C ASP A 99 -46.82 -20.99 -32.59
N ASP A 100 -46.43 -22.23 -32.23
CA ASP A 100 -45.08 -22.56 -31.76
C ASP A 100 -44.01 -22.17 -32.80
N MET A 101 -44.23 -22.52 -34.07
CA MET A 101 -43.33 -22.24 -35.18
C MET A 101 -43.22 -20.74 -35.45
N LEU A 102 -44.34 -20.01 -35.43
CA LEU A 102 -44.34 -18.57 -35.60
C LEU A 102 -43.60 -17.88 -34.44
N HIS A 103 -43.85 -18.31 -33.20
CA HIS A 103 -43.20 -17.78 -32.01
C HIS A 103 -41.68 -17.99 -32.04
N ILE A 104 -41.25 -19.22 -32.34
CA ILE A 104 -39.83 -19.58 -32.49
C ILE A 104 -39.19 -18.77 -33.62
N ALA A 105 -39.79 -18.78 -34.81
CA ALA A 105 -39.28 -18.08 -35.97
C ALA A 105 -39.12 -16.58 -35.70
N SER A 106 -40.05 -15.99 -34.95
CA SER A 106 -39.98 -14.59 -34.53
C SER A 106 -38.80 -14.31 -33.61
N GLY A 107 -38.54 -15.19 -32.65
CA GLY A 107 -37.43 -15.02 -31.71
C GLY A 107 -36.04 -15.23 -32.31
N ILE A 108 -35.92 -16.03 -33.37
CA ILE A 108 -34.64 -16.27 -34.08
C ILE A 108 -34.51 -15.50 -35.40
N GLY A 109 -35.57 -14.80 -35.83
CA GLY A 109 -35.58 -14.06 -37.09
C GLY A 109 -35.64 -14.93 -38.34
N ASN A 110 -36.20 -16.14 -38.27
CA ASN A 110 -36.22 -17.09 -39.39
C ASN A 110 -37.35 -16.75 -40.40
N ILE A 111 -36.99 -15.98 -41.42
CA ILE A 111 -37.91 -15.55 -42.50
C ILE A 111 -38.43 -16.73 -43.31
N TRP A 112 -37.66 -17.81 -43.43
CA TRP A 112 -38.07 -18.98 -44.22
C TRP A 112 -39.33 -19.63 -43.63
N VAL A 113 -39.36 -19.88 -42.32
CA VAL A 113 -40.55 -20.44 -41.64
C VAL A 113 -41.73 -19.50 -41.81
N LEU A 114 -41.55 -18.19 -41.61
CA LEU A 114 -42.61 -17.20 -41.81
C LEU A 114 -43.18 -17.23 -43.23
N ASN A 115 -42.33 -17.38 -44.25
CA ASN A 115 -42.76 -17.51 -45.63
C ASN A 115 -43.51 -18.82 -45.88
N GLN A 116 -43.08 -19.95 -45.30
CA GLN A 116 -43.82 -21.22 -45.41
C GLN A 116 -45.21 -21.13 -44.78
N LEU A 117 -45.33 -20.47 -43.62
CA LEU A 117 -46.62 -20.20 -42.99
C LEU A 117 -47.49 -19.30 -43.87
N ALA A 118 -46.90 -18.23 -44.42
CA ALA A 118 -47.62 -17.28 -45.27
C ALA A 118 -48.14 -17.88 -46.59
N THR A 119 -47.45 -18.89 -47.15
CA THR A 119 -47.93 -19.59 -48.36
C THR A 119 -49.00 -20.64 -48.06
N SER A 120 -49.09 -21.10 -46.81
CA SER A 120 -49.89 -22.28 -46.45
C SER A 120 -51.20 -21.93 -45.73
N LEU A 121 -51.22 -20.81 -45.01
CA LEU A 121 -52.38 -20.32 -44.28
C LEU A 121 -53.19 -19.32 -45.12
N GLN A 122 -54.47 -19.16 -44.78
CA GLN A 122 -55.27 -18.09 -45.38
C GLN A 122 -54.76 -16.72 -44.88
N PRO A 123 -54.77 -15.65 -45.70
CA PRO A 123 -54.25 -14.34 -45.30
C PRO A 123 -54.86 -13.79 -44.00
N ALA A 124 -56.18 -13.93 -43.82
CA ALA A 124 -56.88 -13.48 -42.62
C ALA A 124 -56.45 -14.27 -41.37
N GLU A 125 -56.27 -15.58 -41.50
CA GLU A 125 -55.80 -16.45 -40.40
C GLU A 125 -54.35 -16.10 -40.00
N LEU A 126 -53.48 -15.88 -40.98
CA LEU A 126 -52.10 -15.45 -40.73
C LEU A 126 -52.08 -14.09 -40.03
N GLN A 127 -52.86 -13.13 -40.51
CA GLN A 127 -52.97 -11.79 -39.93
C GLN A 127 -53.43 -11.83 -38.46
N GLU A 128 -54.42 -12.66 -38.14
CA GLU A 128 -54.85 -12.84 -36.76
C GLU A 128 -53.72 -13.41 -35.89
N LYS A 129 -53.04 -14.44 -36.38
CA LYS A 129 -51.95 -15.12 -35.67
C LYS A 129 -50.71 -14.25 -35.43
N ILE A 130 -50.34 -13.36 -36.36
CA ILE A 130 -49.18 -12.47 -36.17
C ILE A 130 -49.44 -11.36 -35.14
N ILE A 131 -50.71 -10.99 -34.91
CA ILE A 131 -51.10 -9.98 -33.92
C ILE A 131 -51.29 -10.65 -32.56
N GLN A 132 -52.10 -11.70 -32.50
CA GLN A 132 -52.46 -12.43 -31.29
C GLN A 132 -52.05 -13.88 -31.45
N THR A 133 -51.00 -14.25 -30.71
CA THR A 133 -50.59 -15.65 -30.60
C THR A 133 -51.20 -16.26 -29.34
N SER A 134 -51.27 -17.59 -29.26
CA SER A 134 -51.58 -18.31 -28.01
C SER A 134 -50.56 -18.05 -26.88
N TYR A 135 -49.46 -17.34 -27.19
CA TYR A 135 -48.39 -16.97 -26.28
C TYR A 135 -48.52 -15.52 -25.78
N PRO A 136 -47.98 -15.20 -24.59
CA PRO A 136 -48.08 -13.87 -23.99
C PRO A 136 -47.38 -12.77 -24.79
N ARG A 137 -46.44 -13.12 -25.68
CA ARG A 137 -45.70 -12.17 -26.53
C ARG A 137 -46.05 -12.36 -28.00
N SER A 138 -46.28 -11.26 -28.72
CA SER A 138 -46.57 -11.31 -30.16
C SER A 138 -45.32 -11.58 -31.00
N ALA A 139 -45.54 -11.96 -32.28
CA ALA A 139 -44.46 -12.17 -33.24
C ALA A 139 -43.59 -10.90 -33.42
N LEU A 140 -44.24 -9.73 -33.48
CA LEU A 140 -43.56 -8.45 -33.61
C LEU A 140 -42.70 -8.13 -32.38
N GLU A 141 -43.19 -8.41 -31.17
CA GLU A 141 -42.45 -8.19 -29.92
C GLU A 141 -41.18 -9.02 -29.84
N LEU A 142 -41.24 -10.30 -30.22
CA LEU A 142 -40.08 -11.19 -30.22
C LEU A 142 -39.05 -10.79 -31.28
N ALA A 143 -39.53 -10.43 -32.49
CA ALA A 143 -38.64 -9.94 -33.54
C ALA A 143 -37.94 -8.65 -33.11
N ALA A 144 -38.66 -7.76 -32.42
CA ALA A 144 -38.10 -6.53 -31.89
C ALA A 144 -37.09 -6.76 -30.76
N LEU A 145 -37.38 -7.68 -29.83
CA LEU A 145 -36.46 -8.09 -28.76
C LEU A 145 -35.15 -8.68 -29.32
N GLY A 146 -35.24 -9.48 -30.39
CA GLY A 146 -34.10 -10.09 -31.06
C GLY A 146 -33.37 -9.20 -32.06
N GLY A 147 -33.92 -8.00 -32.38
CA GLY A 147 -33.32 -7.09 -33.36
C GLY A 147 -33.50 -7.52 -34.82
N HIS A 148 -34.45 -8.41 -35.10
CA HIS A 148 -34.62 -9.07 -36.40
C HIS A 148 -35.36 -8.18 -37.41
N LEU A 149 -34.74 -7.08 -37.83
CA LEU A 149 -35.35 -6.07 -38.72
C LEU A 149 -35.93 -6.66 -40.02
N ALA A 150 -35.24 -7.61 -40.66
CA ALA A 150 -35.71 -8.22 -41.90
C ALA A 150 -36.96 -9.09 -41.69
N PHE A 151 -37.02 -9.84 -40.59
CA PHE A 151 -38.20 -10.59 -40.19
C PHE A 151 -39.36 -9.65 -39.86
N MET A 152 -39.08 -8.57 -39.12
CA MET A 152 -40.08 -7.55 -38.81
C MET A 152 -40.64 -6.89 -40.06
N ASN A 153 -39.80 -6.50 -41.03
CA ASN A 153 -40.28 -5.95 -42.29
C ASN A 153 -41.18 -6.94 -43.03
N ARG A 154 -40.85 -8.24 -42.98
CA ARG A 154 -41.71 -9.27 -43.56
C ARG A 154 -43.05 -9.39 -42.82
N LEU A 155 -43.09 -9.30 -41.49
CA LEU A 155 -44.35 -9.23 -40.74
C LEU A 155 -45.18 -8.00 -41.15
N VAL A 156 -44.53 -6.85 -41.32
CA VAL A 156 -45.18 -5.60 -41.77
C VAL A 156 -45.82 -5.78 -43.15
N ASP A 157 -45.14 -6.45 -44.08
CA ASP A 157 -45.68 -6.74 -45.42
C ASP A 157 -46.91 -7.68 -45.36
N LEU A 158 -46.92 -8.61 -44.38
CA LEU A 158 -47.99 -9.60 -44.21
C LEU A 158 -49.18 -9.07 -43.40
N ALA A 159 -48.98 -8.02 -42.59
CA ALA A 159 -50.01 -7.48 -41.70
C ALA A 159 -51.18 -6.80 -42.42
N GLY A 160 -50.98 -6.33 -43.66
CA GLY A 160 -52.04 -5.70 -44.44
C GLY A 160 -52.69 -4.52 -43.70
N ASP A 161 -54.03 -4.53 -43.62
CA ASP A 161 -54.84 -3.51 -42.93
C ASP A 161 -54.71 -3.54 -41.40
N LYS A 162 -54.14 -4.61 -40.83
CA LYS A 162 -53.94 -4.78 -39.38
C LYS A 162 -52.60 -4.27 -38.86
N LEU A 163 -51.78 -3.65 -39.70
CA LEU A 163 -50.45 -3.16 -39.33
C LEU A 163 -50.46 -2.27 -38.08
N GLN A 164 -51.40 -1.32 -37.99
CA GLN A 164 -51.49 -0.40 -36.86
C GLN A 164 -51.94 -1.09 -35.56
N ASP A 165 -52.78 -2.13 -35.65
CA ASP A 165 -53.17 -2.96 -34.51
C ASP A 165 -51.98 -3.78 -34.01
N MET A 166 -51.19 -4.35 -34.93
CA MET A 166 -49.97 -5.09 -34.63
C MET A 166 -48.92 -4.22 -33.91
N ILE A 167 -48.73 -2.97 -34.35
CA ILE A 167 -47.79 -2.01 -33.74
C ILE A 167 -48.27 -1.58 -32.35
N ALA A 168 -49.56 -1.30 -32.18
CA ALA A 168 -50.13 -0.85 -30.91
C ALA A 168 -50.28 -1.96 -29.86
N TYR A 169 -50.15 -3.23 -30.27
CA TYR A 169 -50.29 -4.40 -29.39
C TYR A 169 -49.42 -4.29 -28.12
N GLY A 170 -49.99 -4.71 -26.98
CA GLY A 170 -49.32 -4.65 -25.68
C GLY A 170 -48.90 -3.23 -25.27
N ASN A 171 -49.66 -2.23 -25.72
CA ASN A 171 -49.34 -0.80 -25.57
C ASN A 171 -47.98 -0.44 -26.19
N PHE A 172 -47.74 -0.82 -27.45
CA PHE A 172 -46.45 -0.64 -28.14
C PHE A 172 -45.29 -1.45 -27.53
N SER A 173 -45.58 -2.69 -27.13
CA SER A 173 -44.58 -3.56 -26.49
C SER A 173 -43.35 -3.80 -27.35
N ALA A 174 -43.51 -3.97 -28.67
CA ALA A 174 -42.39 -4.16 -29.59
C ALA A 174 -41.37 -3.00 -29.53
N PHE A 175 -41.84 -1.76 -29.43
CA PHE A 175 -40.98 -0.58 -29.31
C PHE A 175 -40.17 -0.60 -28.01
N ARG A 176 -40.80 -0.96 -26.89
CA ARG A 176 -40.11 -1.11 -25.59
C ARG A 176 -39.09 -2.25 -25.61
N GLN A 177 -39.41 -3.40 -26.21
CA GLN A 177 -38.49 -4.54 -26.30
C GLN A 177 -37.30 -4.24 -27.21
N ALA A 178 -37.50 -3.51 -28.31
CA ALA A 178 -36.40 -3.03 -29.14
C ALA A 178 -35.47 -2.09 -28.36
N ALA A 179 -36.02 -1.22 -27.51
CA ALA A 179 -35.23 -0.32 -26.68
C ALA A 179 -34.47 -1.07 -25.57
N TRP A 180 -35.09 -2.08 -24.95
CA TRP A 180 -34.46 -2.98 -24.00
C TRP A 180 -33.27 -3.74 -24.63
N GLY A 181 -33.43 -4.22 -25.87
CA GLY A 181 -32.39 -4.93 -26.62
C GLY A 181 -31.35 -4.04 -27.30
N GLY A 182 -31.54 -2.71 -27.31
CA GLY A 182 -30.60 -1.77 -27.94
C GLY A 182 -30.69 -1.70 -29.47
N HIS A 183 -31.80 -2.16 -30.06
CA HIS A 183 -31.93 -2.35 -31.50
C HIS A 183 -32.38 -1.08 -32.22
N LEU A 184 -31.45 -0.13 -32.41
CA LEU A 184 -31.71 1.17 -33.04
C LEU A 184 -32.42 1.07 -34.40
N ALA A 185 -32.04 0.11 -35.24
CA ALA A 185 -32.64 -0.04 -36.57
C ALA A 185 -34.13 -0.43 -36.49
N VAL A 186 -34.52 -1.23 -35.48
CA VAL A 186 -35.91 -1.58 -35.20
C VAL A 186 -36.66 -0.37 -34.65
N ILE A 187 -36.06 0.39 -33.73
CA ILE A 187 -36.63 1.64 -33.19
C ILE A 187 -36.96 2.63 -34.31
N ASN A 188 -36.02 2.87 -35.22
CA ASN A 188 -36.24 3.75 -36.37
C ASN A 188 -37.40 3.27 -37.23
N ARG A 189 -37.42 1.97 -37.56
CA ARG A 189 -38.47 1.41 -38.40
C ARG A 189 -39.85 1.46 -37.74
N LEU A 190 -39.96 1.17 -36.44
CA LEU A 190 -41.21 1.28 -35.71
C LEU A 190 -41.67 2.75 -35.61
N ALA A 191 -40.75 3.68 -35.41
CA ALA A 191 -41.06 5.12 -35.40
C ALA A 191 -41.60 5.59 -36.76
N ASP A 192 -41.00 5.15 -37.87
CA ASP A 192 -41.47 5.47 -39.23
C ASP A 192 -42.87 4.91 -39.51
N LEU A 193 -43.21 3.76 -38.92
CA LEU A 193 -44.49 3.07 -39.12
C LEU A 193 -45.60 3.54 -38.16
N ALA A 194 -45.26 4.17 -37.04
CA ALA A 194 -46.21 4.57 -36.00
C ALA A 194 -47.13 5.73 -36.41
N GLY A 195 -46.75 6.50 -37.45
CA GLY A 195 -47.58 7.60 -37.96
C GLY A 195 -47.91 8.64 -36.88
N ASP A 196 -49.20 8.92 -36.71
CA ASP A 196 -49.72 9.87 -35.72
C ASP A 196 -49.60 9.38 -34.26
N LYS A 197 -49.43 8.07 -34.04
CA LYS A 197 -49.28 7.46 -32.72
C LYS A 197 -47.85 7.48 -32.17
N LEU A 198 -46.89 8.05 -32.89
CA LEU A 198 -45.48 8.07 -32.48
C LEU A 198 -45.29 8.65 -31.07
N GLN A 199 -45.96 9.77 -30.76
CA GLN A 199 -45.83 10.42 -29.46
C GLN A 199 -46.48 9.61 -28.32
N ASP A 200 -47.57 8.89 -28.59
CA ASP A 200 -48.19 7.97 -27.63
C ASP A 200 -47.30 6.75 -27.37
N MET A 201 -46.67 6.22 -28.43
CA MET A 201 -45.70 5.13 -28.36
C MET A 201 -44.48 5.49 -27.50
N ILE A 202 -44.01 6.73 -27.58
CA ILE A 202 -42.88 7.22 -26.78
C ILE A 202 -43.29 7.44 -25.32
N ALA A 203 -44.48 8.00 -25.07
CA ALA A 203 -44.94 8.37 -23.73
C ALA A 203 -45.40 7.18 -22.88
N VAL A 204 -45.62 6.02 -23.49
CA VAL A 204 -46.28 4.89 -22.84
C VAL A 204 -45.54 4.41 -21.59
N TYR A 205 -46.31 4.15 -20.54
CA TYR A 205 -45.82 3.72 -19.22
C TYR A 205 -44.64 4.57 -18.74
N HIS A 206 -44.83 5.90 -18.69
CA HIS A 206 -43.81 6.81 -18.17
C HIS A 206 -42.48 6.66 -18.93
N PHE A 207 -42.54 6.76 -20.27
CA PHE A 207 -41.35 6.69 -21.13
C PHE A 207 -40.51 5.41 -20.95
N SER A 208 -41.16 4.29 -20.67
CA SER A 208 -40.54 2.99 -20.40
C SER A 208 -39.49 2.51 -21.43
N ALA A 209 -39.64 2.87 -22.71
CA ALA A 209 -38.63 2.58 -23.74
C ALA A 209 -37.32 3.33 -23.46
N PHE A 210 -37.39 4.60 -23.08
CA PHE A 210 -36.24 5.41 -22.68
C PHE A 210 -35.58 4.85 -21.42
N VAL A 211 -36.38 4.57 -20.39
CA VAL A 211 -35.89 3.98 -19.12
C VAL A 211 -35.17 2.65 -19.40
N SER A 212 -35.75 1.79 -20.25
CA SER A 212 -35.13 0.50 -20.62
C SER A 212 -33.80 0.68 -21.33
N ALA A 213 -33.72 1.58 -22.31
CA ALA A 213 -32.47 1.88 -23.02
C ALA A 213 -31.38 2.43 -22.08
N VAL A 214 -31.76 3.29 -21.13
CA VAL A 214 -30.86 3.81 -20.09
C VAL A 214 -30.35 2.69 -19.17
N SER A 215 -31.26 1.82 -18.72
CA SER A 215 -30.97 0.76 -17.74
C SER A 215 -30.02 -0.30 -18.30
N HIS A 216 -29.95 -0.45 -19.62
CA HIS A 216 -29.10 -1.40 -20.33
C HIS A 216 -27.96 -0.73 -21.12
N GLY A 217 -27.77 0.58 -20.97
CA GLY A 217 -26.59 1.27 -21.51
C GLY A 217 -26.63 1.60 -23.01
N HIS A 218 -27.81 1.57 -23.64
CA HIS A 218 -27.96 1.70 -25.09
C HIS A 218 -27.98 3.17 -25.56
N LEU A 219 -26.83 3.84 -25.48
CA LEU A 219 -26.69 5.28 -25.77
C LEU A 219 -27.24 5.70 -27.15
N ALA A 220 -27.07 4.88 -28.19
CA ALA A 220 -27.57 5.18 -29.52
C ALA A 220 -29.10 5.23 -29.58
N VAL A 221 -29.78 4.33 -28.86
CA VAL A 221 -31.24 4.34 -28.74
C VAL A 221 -31.71 5.53 -27.90
N ILE A 222 -31.01 5.84 -26.80
CA ILE A 222 -31.30 7.02 -25.95
C ILE A 222 -31.30 8.30 -26.78
N ASN A 223 -30.25 8.55 -27.56
CA ASN A 223 -30.15 9.73 -28.40
C ASN A 223 -31.26 9.78 -29.44
N ARG A 224 -31.61 8.64 -30.04
CA ARG A 224 -32.71 8.58 -30.99
C ARG A 224 -34.06 8.87 -30.35
N LEU A 225 -34.32 8.35 -29.15
CA LEU A 225 -35.57 8.63 -28.42
C LEU A 225 -35.68 10.12 -28.04
N ILE A 226 -34.56 10.77 -27.71
CA ILE A 226 -34.51 12.23 -27.47
C ILE A 226 -34.89 13.01 -28.73
N GLU A 227 -34.37 12.63 -29.90
CA GLU A 227 -34.74 13.26 -31.18
C GLU A 227 -36.23 13.07 -31.50
N LEU A 228 -36.79 11.89 -31.20
CA LEU A 228 -38.17 11.56 -31.51
C LEU A 228 -39.19 12.13 -30.50
N ALA A 229 -38.76 12.45 -29.27
CA ALA A 229 -39.65 12.87 -28.19
C ALA A 229 -40.31 14.24 -28.41
N GLY A 230 -39.80 15.08 -29.31
CA GLY A 230 -40.43 16.35 -29.68
C GLY A 230 -40.76 17.23 -28.45
N ASP A 231 -42.03 17.58 -28.30
CA ASP A 231 -42.56 18.39 -27.20
C ASP A 231 -42.60 17.65 -25.85
N LYS A 232 -42.62 16.31 -25.85
CA LYS A 232 -42.58 15.47 -24.65
C LYS A 232 -41.18 15.27 -24.07
N LEU A 233 -40.14 15.84 -24.68
CA LEU A 233 -38.76 15.67 -24.23
C LEU A 233 -38.57 16.11 -22.77
N GLN A 234 -39.18 17.23 -22.37
CA GLN A 234 -39.06 17.73 -20.99
C GLN A 234 -39.77 16.82 -19.99
N ASP A 235 -40.95 16.30 -20.33
CA ASP A 235 -41.67 15.32 -19.51
C ASP A 235 -40.85 14.02 -19.37
N MET A 236 -40.22 13.57 -20.46
CA MET A 236 -39.35 12.39 -20.47
C MET A 236 -38.12 12.56 -19.57
N ILE A 237 -37.43 13.71 -19.66
CA ILE A 237 -36.29 14.03 -18.78
C ILE A 237 -36.76 14.14 -17.33
N GLN A 238 -37.91 14.76 -17.09
CA GLN A 238 -38.43 14.95 -15.74
C GLN A 238 -38.80 13.63 -15.06
N ASP A 239 -39.40 12.71 -15.80
CA ASP A 239 -39.77 11.38 -15.31
C ASP A 239 -38.52 10.58 -14.90
N VAL A 240 -37.42 10.71 -15.65
CA VAL A 240 -36.11 10.12 -15.31
C VAL A 240 -35.54 10.66 -13.98
N ILE A 241 -35.80 11.93 -13.66
CA ILE A 241 -35.29 12.61 -12.45
C ILE A 241 -36.19 12.35 -11.22
N ILE A 242 -37.52 12.25 -11.39
CA ILE A 242 -38.50 12.16 -10.29
C ILE A 242 -38.98 10.73 -10.00
N ALA A 243 -38.75 9.76 -10.90
CA ALA A 243 -39.16 8.38 -10.67
C ALA A 243 -38.62 7.85 -9.32
N GLN A 244 -39.45 7.05 -8.65
CA GLN A 244 -39.23 6.53 -7.29
C GLN A 244 -37.74 6.20 -6.99
N PRO A 245 -37.23 6.47 -5.77
CA PRO A 245 -35.82 6.37 -5.34
C PRO A 245 -34.97 5.18 -5.85
N HIS A 246 -35.58 4.02 -6.10
CA HIS A 246 -34.93 2.76 -6.51
C HIS A 246 -35.31 2.30 -7.92
N ALA A 247 -36.14 3.06 -8.63
CA ALA A 247 -36.62 2.78 -9.99
C ALA A 247 -36.20 3.87 -11.00
N SER A 248 -35.40 4.85 -10.58
CA SER A 248 -34.92 5.90 -11.47
C SER A 248 -33.97 5.34 -12.52
N ALA A 249 -34.10 5.80 -13.76
CA ALA A 249 -33.22 5.35 -14.84
C ALA A 249 -31.75 5.72 -14.56
N PHE A 250 -31.51 6.83 -13.84
CA PHE A 250 -30.19 7.24 -13.39
C PHE A 250 -29.54 6.23 -12.44
N TYR A 251 -30.29 5.71 -11.46
CA TYR A 251 -29.83 4.63 -10.59
C TYR A 251 -29.43 3.40 -11.39
N GLN A 252 -30.28 2.96 -12.33
CA GLN A 252 -30.02 1.75 -13.12
C GLN A 252 -28.79 1.90 -14.03
N ALA A 253 -28.60 3.07 -14.64
CA ALA A 253 -27.38 3.35 -15.41
C ALA A 253 -26.12 3.33 -14.53
N ALA A 254 -26.21 3.82 -13.29
CA ALA A 254 -25.10 3.80 -12.35
C ALA A 254 -24.79 2.38 -11.84
N ALA A 255 -25.83 1.62 -11.49
CA ALA A 255 -25.74 0.23 -11.05
C ALA A 255 -25.28 -0.73 -12.17
N GLY A 256 -25.52 -0.39 -13.44
CA GLY A 256 -24.99 -1.09 -14.61
C GLY A 256 -23.63 -0.58 -15.11
N GLY A 257 -23.08 0.46 -14.49
CA GLY A 257 -21.75 0.99 -14.84
C GLY A 257 -21.70 1.74 -16.17
N HIS A 258 -22.84 2.22 -16.68
CA HIS A 258 -22.98 2.83 -17.99
C HIS A 258 -22.54 4.31 -17.98
N LEU A 259 -21.24 4.56 -17.82
CA LEU A 259 -20.67 5.92 -17.71
C LEU A 259 -21.07 6.86 -18.86
N ALA A 260 -21.11 6.35 -20.10
CA ALA A 260 -21.49 7.16 -21.26
C ALA A 260 -22.95 7.62 -21.19
N VAL A 261 -23.84 6.79 -20.64
CA VAL A 261 -25.24 7.15 -20.40
C VAL A 261 -25.35 8.13 -19.24
N ILE A 262 -24.59 7.93 -18.15
CA ILE A 262 -24.52 8.89 -17.03
C ILE A 262 -24.14 10.29 -17.54
N ASN A 263 -23.08 10.40 -18.34
CA ASN A 263 -22.66 11.68 -18.91
C ASN A 263 -23.76 12.30 -19.79
N ARG A 264 -24.45 11.48 -20.59
CA ARG A 264 -25.55 11.96 -21.42
C ARG A 264 -26.73 12.47 -20.58
N LEU A 265 -27.09 11.79 -19.50
CA LEU A 265 -28.15 12.23 -18.57
C LEU A 265 -27.74 13.53 -17.84
N VAL A 266 -26.47 13.66 -17.47
CA VAL A 266 -25.92 14.88 -16.86
C VAL A 266 -26.02 16.09 -17.79
N GLU A 267 -25.74 15.92 -19.09
CA GLU A 267 -25.93 16.98 -20.09
C GLU A 267 -27.40 17.44 -20.21
N LEU A 268 -28.35 16.51 -20.03
CA LEU A 268 -29.79 16.78 -20.15
C LEU A 268 -30.40 17.35 -18.87
N ALA A 269 -29.82 17.05 -17.70
CA ALA A 269 -30.37 17.43 -16.41
C ALA A 269 -30.32 18.94 -16.14
N GLY A 270 -29.39 19.67 -16.78
CA GLY A 270 -29.29 21.12 -16.65
C GLY A 270 -29.18 21.57 -15.17
N ASP A 271 -30.12 22.40 -14.74
CA ASP A 271 -30.22 22.93 -13.37
C ASP A 271 -30.66 21.88 -12.33
N LYS A 272 -31.25 20.76 -12.77
CA LYS A 272 -31.73 19.67 -11.89
C LYS A 272 -30.69 18.58 -11.62
N LEU A 273 -29.45 18.77 -12.07
CA LEU A 273 -28.37 17.80 -11.89
C LEU A 273 -28.18 17.39 -10.43
N GLN A 274 -28.17 18.37 -9.51
CA GLN A 274 -27.96 18.08 -8.09
C GLN A 274 -29.12 17.31 -7.45
N ASP A 275 -30.36 17.57 -7.90
CA ASP A 275 -31.54 16.82 -7.46
C ASP A 275 -31.50 15.38 -7.98
N MET A 276 -31.07 15.19 -9.23
CA MET A 276 -30.89 13.87 -9.84
C MET A 276 -29.82 13.04 -9.10
N ILE A 277 -28.72 13.66 -8.67
CA ILE A 277 -27.66 13.00 -7.88
C ILE A 277 -28.15 12.65 -6.47
N ALA A 278 -28.88 13.55 -5.82
CA ALA A 278 -29.39 13.35 -4.47
C ALA A 278 -30.61 12.42 -4.40
N ALA A 279 -31.22 12.10 -5.54
CA ALA A 279 -32.42 11.28 -5.64
C ALA A 279 -32.26 9.94 -4.89
N GLY A 280 -33.30 9.58 -4.15
CA GLY A 280 -33.32 8.35 -3.37
C GLY A 280 -32.21 8.21 -2.35
N ASN A 281 -31.81 9.32 -1.73
CA ASN A 281 -30.68 9.38 -0.80
C ASN A 281 -29.37 8.90 -1.44
N PHE A 282 -29.07 9.44 -2.63
CA PHE A 282 -27.87 9.10 -3.40
C PHE A 282 -27.82 7.63 -3.84
N SER A 283 -28.97 7.02 -4.16
CA SER A 283 -29.06 5.61 -4.50
C SER A 283 -28.15 5.23 -5.68
N ALA A 284 -27.97 6.12 -6.67
CA ALA A 284 -27.10 5.89 -7.82
C ALA A 284 -25.63 5.67 -7.41
N PHE A 285 -25.14 6.43 -6.42
CA PHE A 285 -23.80 6.27 -5.86
C PHE A 285 -23.66 4.92 -5.15
N VAL A 286 -24.66 4.55 -4.34
CA VAL A 286 -24.72 3.26 -3.63
C VAL A 286 -24.80 2.07 -4.60
N GLY A 287 -25.60 2.19 -5.65
CA GLY A 287 -25.78 1.19 -6.71
C GLY A 287 -24.48 0.94 -7.48
N ALA A 288 -23.81 2.01 -7.92
CA ALA A 288 -22.50 1.92 -8.56
C ALA A 288 -21.45 1.29 -7.64
N ALA A 289 -21.47 1.61 -6.34
CA ALA A 289 -20.53 1.06 -5.38
C ALA A 289 -20.75 -0.44 -5.17
N SER A 290 -22.01 -0.84 -4.95
CA SER A 290 -22.40 -2.23 -4.72
C SER A 290 -22.06 -3.16 -5.90
N HIS A 291 -22.09 -2.60 -7.11
CA HIS A 291 -21.77 -3.32 -8.35
C HIS A 291 -20.33 -3.08 -8.82
N GLY A 292 -19.47 -2.38 -8.07
CA GLY A 292 -18.03 -2.27 -8.38
C GLY A 292 -17.69 -1.35 -9.56
N HIS A 293 -18.51 -0.35 -9.87
CA HIS A 293 -18.33 0.54 -11.02
C HIS A 293 -17.52 1.81 -10.68
N LEU A 294 -16.20 1.65 -10.51
CA LEU A 294 -15.30 2.74 -10.11
C LEU A 294 -15.38 4.00 -10.99
N ALA A 295 -15.51 3.84 -12.31
CA ALA A 295 -15.57 4.98 -13.22
C ALA A 295 -16.82 5.85 -12.99
N VAL A 296 -17.95 5.22 -12.65
CA VAL A 296 -19.18 5.94 -12.27
C VAL A 296 -19.02 6.58 -10.90
N ILE A 297 -18.40 5.91 -9.93
CA ILE A 297 -18.11 6.47 -8.60
C ILE A 297 -17.30 7.75 -8.71
N ASN A 298 -16.19 7.73 -9.45
CA ASN A 298 -15.35 8.92 -9.64
C ASN A 298 -16.15 10.04 -10.32
N ARG A 299 -16.95 9.71 -11.33
CA ARG A 299 -17.78 10.70 -12.01
C ARG A 299 -18.82 11.34 -11.09
N LEU A 300 -19.50 10.56 -10.25
CA LEU A 300 -20.47 11.10 -9.29
C LEU A 300 -19.79 11.95 -8.23
N VAL A 301 -18.59 11.59 -7.77
CA VAL A 301 -17.80 12.41 -6.83
C VAL A 301 -17.44 13.76 -7.44
N GLU A 302 -17.03 13.81 -8.71
CA GLU A 302 -16.75 15.06 -9.42
C GLU A 302 -17.98 15.96 -9.53
N LEU A 303 -19.17 15.36 -9.68
CA LEU A 303 -20.42 16.09 -9.92
C LEU A 303 -21.17 16.48 -8.64
N ALA A 304 -20.87 15.85 -7.50
CA ALA A 304 -21.63 16.02 -6.27
C ALA A 304 -21.49 17.42 -5.62
N GLY A 305 -20.45 18.19 -5.97
CA GLY A 305 -20.27 19.55 -5.46
C GLY A 305 -20.31 19.64 -3.94
N ASP A 306 -21.20 20.47 -3.40
CA ASP A 306 -21.44 20.67 -1.97
C ASP A 306 -22.10 19.47 -1.27
N LYS A 307 -22.78 18.60 -2.03
CA LYS A 307 -23.45 17.39 -1.51
C LYS A 307 -22.53 16.18 -1.34
N LEU A 308 -21.24 16.31 -1.66
CA LEU A 308 -20.30 15.19 -1.61
C LEU A 308 -20.27 14.50 -0.24
N GLN A 309 -20.27 15.27 0.85
CA GLN A 309 -20.23 14.71 2.21
C GLN A 309 -21.52 13.95 2.55
N ASP A 310 -22.68 14.51 2.21
CA ASP A 310 -23.99 13.87 2.39
C ASP A 310 -24.08 12.57 1.58
N MET A 311 -23.59 12.60 0.33
CA MET A 311 -23.54 11.44 -0.57
C MET A 311 -22.69 10.30 -0.01
N ILE A 312 -21.52 10.64 0.54
CA ILE A 312 -20.60 9.66 1.12
C ILE A 312 -21.18 9.05 2.41
N ALA A 313 -21.82 9.86 3.25
CA ALA A 313 -22.39 9.45 4.53
C ALA A 313 -23.77 8.76 4.41
N ALA A 314 -24.38 8.80 3.22
CA ALA A 314 -25.74 8.32 2.97
C ALA A 314 -26.02 6.90 3.51
N ASP A 315 -27.15 6.78 4.22
CA ASP A 315 -27.63 5.55 4.85
C ASP A 315 -26.54 4.81 5.64
N ASN A 316 -25.82 5.55 6.50
CA ASN A 316 -24.72 5.02 7.30
C ASN A 316 -23.66 4.33 6.43
N PHE A 317 -23.08 5.11 5.52
CA PHE A 317 -22.02 4.66 4.60
C PHE A 317 -22.40 3.40 3.80
N SER A 318 -23.65 3.36 3.32
CA SER A 318 -24.21 2.22 2.60
C SER A 318 -23.42 1.85 1.34
N ALA A 319 -22.79 2.83 0.67
CA ALA A 319 -21.93 2.60 -0.49
C ALA A 319 -20.72 1.70 -0.14
N LEU A 320 -20.03 1.95 0.98
CA LEU A 320 -18.92 1.11 1.45
C LEU A 320 -19.43 -0.29 1.80
N ARG A 321 -20.51 -0.37 2.59
CA ARG A 321 -21.09 -1.64 3.01
C ARG A 321 -21.55 -2.48 1.81
N GLY A 322 -22.11 -1.85 0.79
CA GLY A 322 -22.52 -2.49 -0.46
C GLY A 322 -21.34 -3.00 -1.28
N ALA A 323 -20.29 -2.18 -1.43
CA ALA A 323 -19.08 -2.54 -2.17
C ALA A 323 -18.32 -3.71 -1.53
N ALA A 324 -18.29 -3.76 -0.19
CA ALA A 324 -17.57 -4.80 0.55
C ALA A 324 -18.36 -6.10 0.81
N ARG A 325 -19.65 -6.16 0.45
CA ARG A 325 -20.47 -7.39 0.58
C ARG A 325 -19.96 -8.49 -0.35
N ARG A 326 -19.67 -9.66 0.25
CA ARG A 326 -19.32 -10.91 -0.46
C ARG A 326 -20.43 -11.33 -1.42
N GLU A 327 -20.01 -11.95 -2.52
CA GLU A 327 -20.90 -12.44 -3.58
C GLU A 327 -21.88 -13.52 -3.10
N SER A 328 -21.43 -14.41 -2.20
CA SER A 328 -22.22 -15.53 -1.66
C SER A 328 -23.49 -15.11 -0.90
N ASN A 329 -23.51 -13.89 -0.33
CA ASN A 329 -24.65 -13.36 0.42
C ASN A 329 -25.55 -12.43 -0.40
N ARG A 330 -25.33 -12.37 -1.71
CA ARG A 330 -26.21 -11.60 -2.61
C ARG A 330 -27.38 -12.49 -3.02
N LEU A 331 -28.55 -12.19 -2.45
CA LEU A 331 -29.81 -12.48 -3.14
C LEU A 331 -29.69 -11.82 -4.52
N HIS A 332 -29.71 -12.63 -5.59
CA HIS A 332 -29.76 -12.17 -6.97
C HIS A 332 -31.03 -11.32 -7.15
N PHE A 333 -30.98 -10.04 -6.77
CA PHE A 333 -32.10 -9.14 -6.96
C PHE A 333 -32.09 -8.69 -8.41
N SER A 334 -32.80 -9.46 -9.23
CA SER A 334 -32.92 -9.37 -10.68
C SER A 334 -31.60 -9.64 -11.42
N GLY A 335 -31.58 -10.67 -12.28
CA GLY A 335 -30.46 -10.99 -13.18
C GLY A 335 -30.22 -9.95 -14.29
N ILE A 336 -30.41 -8.67 -13.99
CA ILE A 336 -30.31 -7.52 -14.90
C ILE A 336 -28.91 -6.89 -14.81
N TYR A 337 -28.27 -6.94 -13.64
CA TYR A 337 -26.95 -6.33 -13.41
C TYR A 337 -25.90 -7.42 -13.21
N GLN A 338 -24.88 -7.41 -14.08
CA GLN A 338 -23.73 -8.29 -13.94
C GLN A 338 -22.96 -7.91 -12.67
N GLY A 339 -22.66 -8.89 -11.82
CA GLY A 339 -21.79 -8.67 -10.68
C GLY A 339 -20.37 -8.35 -11.16
N ALA A 340 -19.81 -7.19 -10.82
CA ALA A 340 -18.42 -6.92 -11.13
C ALA A 340 -17.48 -7.91 -10.43
N ARG A 341 -16.36 -8.21 -11.11
CA ARG A 341 -15.25 -9.00 -10.56
C ARG A 341 -14.79 -8.42 -9.23
N GLU A 342 -14.34 -9.29 -8.33
CA GLU A 342 -13.90 -8.91 -6.99
C GLU A 342 -12.81 -7.82 -7.00
N GLU A 343 -11.91 -7.84 -7.98
CA GLU A 343 -10.88 -6.80 -8.19
C GLU A 343 -11.48 -5.40 -8.42
N ALA A 344 -12.53 -5.31 -9.24
CA ALA A 344 -13.19 -4.03 -9.53
C ALA A 344 -13.93 -3.49 -8.30
N ARG A 345 -14.53 -4.40 -7.49
CA ARG A 345 -15.14 -4.03 -6.21
C ARG A 345 -14.10 -3.59 -5.19
N GLN A 346 -12.96 -4.26 -5.10
CA GLN A 346 -11.87 -3.86 -4.22
C GLN A 346 -11.34 -2.47 -4.59
N ALA A 347 -11.24 -2.15 -5.87
CA ALA A 347 -10.87 -0.81 -6.32
C ALA A 347 -11.89 0.27 -5.89
N VAL A 348 -13.18 -0.05 -5.91
CA VAL A 348 -14.23 0.83 -5.34
C VAL A 348 -14.08 0.97 -3.83
N VAL A 349 -13.86 -0.13 -3.10
CA VAL A 349 -13.63 -0.08 -1.64
C VAL A 349 -12.44 0.82 -1.32
N ASN A 350 -11.30 0.63 -1.99
CA ASN A 350 -10.11 1.48 -1.82
C ASN A 350 -10.41 2.95 -2.15
N ARG A 351 -11.21 3.22 -3.18
CA ARG A 351 -11.64 4.59 -3.49
C ARG A 351 -12.52 5.18 -2.40
N LEU A 352 -13.45 4.42 -1.85
CA LEU A 352 -14.32 4.89 -0.76
C LEU A 352 -13.51 5.11 0.53
N LEU A 353 -12.60 4.20 0.87
CA LEU A 353 -11.71 4.33 2.04
C LEU A 353 -10.74 5.51 1.95
N SER A 354 -10.53 6.09 0.76
CA SER A 354 -9.75 7.33 0.63
C SER A 354 -10.47 8.57 1.19
N PHE A 355 -11.77 8.50 1.46
CA PHE A 355 -12.49 9.57 2.15
C PHE A 355 -12.31 9.41 3.66
N PRO A 356 -11.81 10.43 4.40
CA PRO A 356 -11.53 10.31 5.83
C PRO A 356 -12.73 9.86 6.67
N ALA A 357 -13.92 10.40 6.38
CA ALA A 357 -15.16 10.05 7.09
C ALA A 357 -15.54 8.57 6.87
N VAL A 358 -15.34 8.04 5.66
CA VAL A 358 -15.60 6.62 5.35
C VAL A 358 -14.62 5.73 6.08
N PHE A 359 -13.33 6.08 6.04
CA PHE A 359 -12.30 5.32 6.74
C PHE A 359 -12.54 5.31 8.25
N ALA A 360 -12.85 6.47 8.85
CA ALA A 360 -13.18 6.63 10.25
C ALA A 360 -14.39 5.77 10.68
N TYR A 361 -15.42 5.70 9.84
CA TYR A 361 -16.55 4.80 10.05
C TYR A 361 -16.12 3.33 9.96
N ALA A 362 -15.41 2.98 8.89
CA ALA A 362 -15.03 1.60 8.60
C ALA A 362 -14.17 0.98 9.70
N GLU A 363 -13.22 1.75 10.23
CA GLU A 363 -12.27 1.28 11.24
C GLU A 363 -12.84 1.22 12.67
N THR A 364 -14.02 1.82 12.93
CA THR A 364 -14.73 1.75 14.21
C THR A 364 -15.82 0.68 14.25
N HIS A 365 -16.39 0.31 13.11
CA HIS A 365 -17.60 -0.54 13.04
C HIS A 365 -17.30 -2.04 12.79
N ASP A 366 -16.24 -2.58 13.44
CA ASP A 366 -15.87 -4.01 13.44
C ASP A 366 -17.00 -4.92 13.97
N GLU A 367 -17.77 -4.46 14.98
CA GLU A 367 -18.79 -5.28 15.64
C GLU A 367 -20.05 -5.55 14.79
N GLU A 368 -20.56 -4.59 14.01
CA GLU A 368 -21.75 -4.83 13.17
C GLU A 368 -21.48 -5.88 12.07
N SER A 369 -20.23 -5.97 11.61
CA SER A 369 -19.76 -6.96 10.63
C SER A 369 -19.65 -8.35 11.25
N ARG A 370 -19.27 -8.43 12.53
CA ARG A 370 -19.22 -9.66 13.33
C ARG A 370 -20.59 -10.17 13.76
N GLN A 371 -21.51 -9.26 14.12
CA GLN A 371 -22.74 -9.62 14.84
C GLN A 371 -23.90 -10.05 13.92
N ARG A 372 -23.94 -9.63 12.65
CA ARG A 372 -24.95 -10.13 11.68
C ARG A 372 -24.64 -11.50 11.08
N TYR A 373 -23.46 -12.05 11.32
CA TYR A 373 -23.01 -13.31 10.72
C TYR A 373 -22.89 -14.48 11.71
N PHE A 374 -23.21 -14.25 13.00
CA PHE A 374 -23.11 -15.30 14.02
C PHE A 374 -24.32 -16.25 14.07
N GLU A 375 -25.32 -16.08 13.20
CA GLU A 375 -26.53 -16.92 13.26
C GLU A 375 -26.51 -18.14 12.31
N TYR A 376 -25.66 -18.17 11.27
CA TYR A 376 -25.62 -19.32 10.34
C TYR A 376 -24.29 -19.49 9.58
N SER A 377 -23.19 -19.88 10.24
CA SER A 377 -22.14 -20.71 9.63
C SER A 377 -21.09 -21.14 10.66
N LEU A 378 -20.86 -22.45 10.78
CA LEU A 378 -19.91 -23.08 11.70
C LEU A 378 -18.64 -23.58 10.99
N ASP A 379 -18.33 -23.06 9.80
CA ASP A 379 -17.11 -23.44 9.08
C ASP A 379 -16.04 -22.34 9.13
N ASP A 380 -14.89 -22.75 9.68
CA ASP A 380 -13.64 -22.03 9.90
C ASP A 380 -13.08 -21.33 8.64
N GLN A 381 -12.41 -20.19 8.90
CA GLN A 381 -11.62 -19.33 7.99
C GLN A 381 -12.34 -18.20 7.23
N GLU A 382 -13.13 -17.39 7.93
CA GLU A 382 -13.53 -16.08 7.41
C GLU A 382 -12.60 -14.97 7.93
N GLN A 383 -11.67 -14.49 7.08
CA GLN A 383 -10.85 -13.30 7.39
C GLN A 383 -11.77 -12.11 7.71
N ALA A 384 -11.53 -11.47 8.85
CA ALA A 384 -12.27 -10.30 9.31
C ALA A 384 -12.23 -9.17 8.26
N TYR A 385 -13.32 -8.39 8.17
CA TYR A 385 -13.47 -7.25 7.24
C TYR A 385 -12.21 -6.36 7.21
N ASP A 386 -11.65 -6.07 8.38
CA ASP A 386 -10.43 -5.28 8.53
C ASP A 386 -9.21 -5.89 7.84
N GLN A 387 -8.99 -7.19 7.99
CA GLN A 387 -7.86 -7.89 7.34
C GLN A 387 -7.99 -7.90 5.82
N ARG A 388 -9.23 -7.90 5.32
CA ARG A 388 -9.53 -7.98 3.90
C ARG A 388 -9.47 -6.63 3.19
N HIS A 389 -9.95 -5.57 3.83
CA HIS A 389 -10.14 -4.27 3.18
C HIS A 389 -9.34 -3.14 3.83
N ILE A 390 -9.33 -3.03 5.16
CA ILE A 390 -8.68 -1.92 5.88
C ILE A 390 -7.17 -2.09 5.94
N HIS A 391 -6.67 -3.25 6.34
CA HIS A 391 -5.24 -3.49 6.49
C HIS A 391 -4.47 -3.32 5.18
N PRO A 392 -4.88 -3.92 4.06
CA PRO A 392 -4.19 -3.74 2.78
C PRO A 392 -4.23 -2.27 2.32
N PHE A 393 -5.37 -1.59 2.50
CA PHE A 393 -5.48 -0.17 2.16
C PHE A 393 -4.50 0.69 2.97
N VAL A 394 -4.42 0.49 4.28
CA VAL A 394 -3.48 1.22 5.15
C VAL A 394 -2.04 0.95 4.73
N THR A 395 -1.68 -0.30 4.48
CA THR A 395 -0.33 -0.68 4.03
C THR A 395 0.03 -0.04 2.69
N GLU A 396 -0.86 -0.05 1.71
CA GLU A 396 -0.65 0.59 0.41
C GLU A 396 -0.47 2.11 0.55
N ARG A 397 -1.27 2.75 1.42
CA ARG A 397 -1.17 4.19 1.68
C ARG A 397 0.11 4.59 2.42
N LEU A 398 0.53 3.81 3.41
CA LEU A 398 1.83 4.02 4.07
C LEU A 398 2.98 3.88 3.07
N ALA A 399 2.95 2.86 2.21
CA ALA A 399 3.97 2.67 1.17
C ALA A 399 4.01 3.85 0.18
N ASP A 400 2.86 4.40 -0.23
CA ASP A 400 2.80 5.62 -1.05
C ASP A 400 3.42 6.84 -0.34
N LEU A 401 3.09 7.04 0.93
CA LEU A 401 3.62 8.14 1.74
C LEU A 401 5.15 8.02 1.92
N HIS A 402 5.66 6.82 2.20
CA HIS A 402 7.11 6.57 2.29
C HIS A 402 7.82 6.85 0.97
N ARG A 403 7.25 6.40 -0.16
CA ARG A 403 7.79 6.69 -1.49
C ARG A 403 7.83 8.20 -1.77
N ARG A 404 6.72 8.91 -1.52
CA ARG A 404 6.64 10.37 -1.70
C ARG A 404 7.63 11.11 -0.81
N ARG A 405 7.84 10.66 0.43
CA ARG A 405 8.88 11.21 1.32
C ARG A 405 10.28 10.98 0.74
N ALA A 406 10.59 9.78 0.27
CA ALA A 406 11.89 9.47 -0.31
C ALA A 406 12.18 10.33 -1.55
N GLU A 407 11.22 10.43 -2.48
CA GLU A 407 11.30 11.28 -3.67
C GLU A 407 11.45 12.78 -3.33
N PHE A 408 10.72 13.23 -2.30
CA PHE A 408 10.80 14.61 -1.81
C PHE A 408 12.17 14.93 -1.22
N ILE A 409 12.73 14.03 -0.40
CA ILE A 409 14.07 14.19 0.21
C ILE A 409 15.15 14.16 -0.87
N GLU A 410 15.02 13.32 -1.90
CA GLU A 410 15.95 13.32 -3.03
C GLU A 410 15.97 14.67 -3.76
N THR A 411 14.79 15.28 -3.95
CA THR A 411 14.64 16.56 -4.64
C THR A 411 15.01 17.76 -3.76
N TYR A 412 14.68 17.68 -2.47
CA TYR A 412 14.85 18.74 -1.48
C TYR A 412 15.46 18.19 -0.18
N PRO A 413 16.78 17.89 -0.16
CA PRO A 413 17.43 17.19 0.96
C PRO A 413 17.26 17.85 2.34
N ASN A 414 17.05 19.17 2.36
CA ASN A 414 16.97 19.98 3.57
C ASN A 414 15.53 20.43 3.90
N ALA A 415 14.53 20.01 3.11
CA ALA A 415 13.14 20.37 3.35
C ALA A 415 12.43 19.28 4.16
N VAL A 416 11.46 19.69 4.97
CA VAL A 416 10.61 18.76 5.73
C VAL A 416 9.47 18.29 4.83
N PHE A 417 9.34 16.97 4.69
CA PHE A 417 8.18 16.38 4.02
C PHE A 417 6.91 16.67 4.83
N ASP A 418 5.93 17.30 4.18
CA ASP A 418 4.65 17.65 4.80
C ASP A 418 3.49 17.46 3.80
N LEU A 419 2.26 17.43 4.32
CA LEU A 419 1.04 17.23 3.55
C LEU A 419 0.22 18.52 3.48
N ALA A 420 -0.13 18.92 2.26
CA ALA A 420 -0.90 20.15 2.01
C ALA A 420 -2.43 19.92 2.01
N ASP A 421 -2.89 18.73 1.65
CA ASP A 421 -4.32 18.41 1.58
C ASP A 421 -4.88 18.07 2.97
N SER A 422 -5.79 18.91 3.47
CA SER A 422 -6.41 18.71 4.78
C SER A 422 -7.17 17.39 4.90
N GLU A 423 -7.75 16.87 3.82
CA GLU A 423 -8.46 15.59 3.86
C GLU A 423 -7.46 14.43 3.93
N GLU A 424 -6.34 14.50 3.22
CA GLU A 424 -5.25 13.52 3.32
C GLU A 424 -4.64 13.50 4.74
N VAL A 425 -4.49 14.66 5.37
CA VAL A 425 -4.02 14.78 6.76
C VAL A 425 -5.00 14.13 7.74
N LYS A 426 -6.32 14.36 7.57
CA LYS A 426 -7.35 13.66 8.37
C LYS A 426 -7.36 12.16 8.14
N LEU A 427 -7.15 11.72 6.90
CA LEU A 427 -7.03 10.29 6.59
C LEU A 427 -5.84 9.69 7.34
N CYS A 428 -4.68 10.34 7.34
CA CYS A 428 -3.50 9.91 8.09
C CYS A 428 -3.78 9.84 9.61
N PHE A 429 -4.54 10.81 10.15
CA PHE A 429 -4.98 10.79 11.55
C PHE A 429 -5.83 9.55 11.85
N TYR A 430 -6.81 9.21 11.00
CA TYR A 430 -7.63 8.02 11.22
C TYR A 430 -6.87 6.71 10.93
N MET A 431 -5.92 6.70 9.99
CA MET A 431 -5.00 5.57 9.82
C MET A 431 -4.19 5.36 11.09
N LEU A 432 -3.66 6.41 11.71
CA LEU A 432 -2.97 6.34 13.00
C LEU A 432 -3.91 5.80 14.09
N ARG A 433 -5.17 6.26 14.15
CA ARG A 433 -6.20 5.71 15.06
C ARG A 433 -6.37 4.19 14.88
N ASN A 434 -6.43 3.74 13.64
CA ASN A 434 -6.55 2.32 13.31
C ASN A 434 -5.28 1.53 13.70
N LEU A 435 -4.08 2.03 13.41
CA LEU A 435 -2.80 1.42 13.82
C LEU A 435 -2.72 1.29 15.34
N ILE A 436 -3.11 2.33 16.08
CA ILE A 436 -3.15 2.31 17.55
C ILE A 436 -4.10 1.22 18.05
N ARG A 437 -5.31 1.12 17.47
CA ARG A 437 -6.31 0.12 17.86
C ARG A 437 -5.83 -1.32 17.66
N ARG A 438 -5.05 -1.58 16.61
CA ARG A 438 -4.46 -2.91 16.35
C ARG A 438 -3.51 -3.37 17.45
N ASN A 439 -2.93 -2.45 18.22
CA ASN A 439 -2.00 -2.71 19.32
C ASN A 439 -0.89 -3.73 18.96
N ASP A 440 -0.34 -3.59 17.75
CA ASP A 440 0.74 -4.43 17.25
C ASP A 440 2.08 -3.67 17.38
N PRO A 441 3.04 -4.17 18.18
CA PRO A 441 4.34 -3.53 18.36
C PRO A 441 5.12 -3.33 17.05
N THR A 442 4.89 -4.17 16.03
CA THR A 442 5.57 -4.06 14.73
C THR A 442 5.15 -2.82 13.93
N LEU A 443 4.01 -2.21 14.28
CA LEU A 443 3.48 -1.02 13.61
C LEU A 443 3.97 0.28 14.25
N LEU A 444 4.81 0.22 15.29
CA LEU A 444 5.26 1.39 16.03
C LEU A 444 6.06 2.37 15.16
N ASP A 445 6.89 1.86 14.25
CA ASP A 445 7.66 2.69 13.31
C ASP A 445 6.74 3.44 12.33
N GLU A 446 5.66 2.79 11.87
CA GLU A 446 4.66 3.41 11.01
C GLU A 446 3.85 4.48 11.76
N MET A 447 3.54 4.25 13.04
CA MET A 447 2.92 5.26 13.90
C MET A 447 3.85 6.46 14.07
N HIS A 448 5.13 6.21 14.35
CA HIS A 448 6.14 7.27 14.50
C HIS A 448 6.28 8.08 13.21
N PHE A 449 6.36 7.41 12.06
CA PHE A 449 6.42 8.06 10.76
C PHE A 449 5.25 9.02 10.52
N LEU A 450 4.00 8.57 10.73
CA LEU A 450 2.84 9.45 10.57
C LEU A 450 2.84 10.63 11.55
N ILE A 451 3.33 10.43 12.77
CA ILE A 451 3.44 11.48 13.81
C ILE A 451 4.54 12.51 13.46
N GLU A 452 5.58 12.12 12.72
CA GLU A 452 6.64 13.05 12.28
C GLU A 452 6.16 14.04 11.20
N ILE A 453 5.10 13.71 10.45
CA ILE A 453 4.54 14.60 9.43
C ILE A 453 3.94 15.84 10.12
N PRO A 454 4.45 17.07 9.85
CA PRO A 454 4.06 18.27 10.60
C PRO A 454 2.55 18.52 10.62
N ALA A 455 1.87 18.48 9.48
CA ALA A 455 0.43 18.68 9.39
C ALA A 455 -0.36 17.66 10.22
N VAL A 456 0.04 16.38 10.21
CA VAL A 456 -0.59 15.34 11.04
C VAL A 456 -0.33 15.62 12.52
N LYS A 457 0.90 15.97 12.88
CA LYS A 457 1.30 16.30 14.25
C LYS A 457 0.46 17.41 14.86
N THR A 458 0.10 18.43 14.07
CA THR A 458 -0.77 19.52 14.52
C THR A 458 -2.19 19.06 14.88
N LEU A 459 -2.69 17.98 14.28
CA LEU A 459 -4.03 17.46 14.59
C LEU A 459 -4.09 16.61 15.86
N LEU A 460 -2.98 16.04 16.33
CA LEU A 460 -2.96 14.97 17.36
C LEU A 460 -3.58 15.37 18.70
N HIS A 461 -3.55 16.66 19.06
CA HIS A 461 -4.16 17.19 20.29
C HIS A 461 -5.58 17.72 20.06
N THR A 462 -5.94 18.02 18.81
CA THR A 462 -7.21 18.65 18.44
C THR A 462 -8.37 17.65 18.43
N ALA A 463 -9.59 18.16 18.49
CA ALA A 463 -10.81 17.36 18.33
C ALA A 463 -11.12 17.17 16.84
N VAL A 464 -10.44 16.22 16.19
CA VAL A 464 -10.71 15.84 14.79
C VAL A 464 -12.10 15.19 14.69
N THR A 465 -12.40 14.28 15.62
CA THR A 465 -13.79 13.89 15.90
C THR A 465 -14.43 14.99 16.77
N PRO A 466 -15.65 15.46 16.46
CA PRO A 466 -16.28 16.54 17.20
C PRO A 466 -16.37 16.26 18.71
N ALA A 467 -15.97 17.24 19.53
CA ALA A 467 -15.94 17.18 21.00
C ALA A 467 -15.00 16.12 21.61
N GLU A 468 -14.05 15.61 20.83
CA GLU A 468 -13.16 14.53 21.22
C GLU A 468 -11.66 14.93 21.17
N PRO A 469 -11.18 15.84 22.06
CA PRO A 469 -9.77 16.18 22.12
C PRO A 469 -8.90 14.99 22.56
N ASN A 470 -7.62 15.00 22.18
CA ASN A 470 -6.65 13.96 22.55
C ASN A 470 -7.16 12.52 22.28
N GLU A 471 -7.99 12.34 21.24
CA GLU A 471 -8.68 11.08 20.95
C GLU A 471 -7.72 9.89 20.81
N LEU A 472 -6.61 10.07 20.10
CA LEU A 472 -5.63 9.01 19.87
C LEU A 472 -4.94 8.57 21.17
N LEU A 473 -4.68 9.51 22.09
CA LEU A 473 -4.12 9.19 23.40
C LEU A 473 -5.14 8.43 24.25
N ARG A 474 -6.41 8.87 24.27
CA ARG A 474 -7.50 8.16 24.96
C ARG A 474 -7.64 6.73 24.44
N LEU A 475 -7.64 6.56 23.12
CA LEU A 475 -7.70 5.25 22.49
C LEU A 475 -6.50 4.39 22.88
N ALA A 476 -5.28 4.92 22.77
CA ALA A 476 -4.06 4.19 23.11
C ALA A 476 -4.10 3.66 24.56
N LEU A 477 -4.60 4.46 25.50
CA LEU A 477 -4.78 4.06 26.89
C LEU A 477 -5.90 3.00 27.03
N ALA A 478 -7.03 3.19 26.36
CA ALA A 478 -8.17 2.27 26.42
C ALA A 478 -7.85 0.87 25.88
N VAL A 479 -7.05 0.77 24.82
CA VAL A 479 -6.59 -0.52 24.25
C VAL A 479 -5.28 -1.02 24.87
N ASN A 480 -4.75 -0.31 25.88
CA ASN A 480 -3.47 -0.58 26.53
C ASN A 480 -2.29 -0.65 25.55
N ASN A 481 -2.33 0.15 24.49
CA ASN A 481 -1.23 0.35 23.56
C ASN A 481 -0.25 1.37 24.15
N ARG A 482 0.58 0.87 25.07
CA ARG A 482 1.51 1.69 25.82
C ARG A 482 2.59 2.33 24.92
N GLY A 483 2.94 1.72 23.79
CA GLY A 483 3.92 2.30 22.85
C GLY A 483 3.38 3.53 22.13
N ALA A 484 2.13 3.47 21.67
CA ALA A 484 1.44 4.62 21.09
C ALA A 484 1.22 5.74 22.11
N ALA A 485 0.80 5.40 23.33
CA ALA A 485 0.59 6.38 24.40
C ALA A 485 1.89 7.13 24.75
N GLU A 486 3.00 6.38 24.85
CA GLU A 486 4.33 6.92 25.10
C GLU A 486 4.76 7.90 23.99
N ILE A 487 4.67 7.52 22.71
CA ILE A 487 5.02 8.41 21.58
C ILE A 487 4.13 9.66 21.56
N LEU A 488 2.82 9.52 21.78
CA LEU A 488 1.90 10.67 21.77
C LEU A 488 2.19 11.67 22.89
N LEU A 489 2.60 11.20 24.07
CA LEU A 489 2.96 12.05 25.21
C LEU A 489 4.29 12.81 25.03
N THR A 490 5.11 12.43 24.04
CA THR A 490 6.28 13.24 23.66
C THR A 490 5.91 14.59 23.04
N ILE A 491 4.67 14.75 22.58
CA ILE A 491 4.20 15.96 21.92
C ILE A 491 3.71 16.96 22.98
N PRO A 492 4.31 18.17 23.10
CA PRO A 492 3.95 19.13 24.14
C PRO A 492 2.46 19.47 24.17
N ALA A 493 1.85 19.74 23.01
CA ALA A 493 0.43 20.09 22.94
C ALA A 493 -0.50 18.96 23.44
N VAL A 494 -0.16 17.69 23.15
CA VAL A 494 -0.93 16.53 23.63
C VAL A 494 -0.77 16.38 25.14
N ARG A 495 0.47 16.49 25.63
CA ARG A 495 0.83 16.39 27.06
C ARG A 495 0.21 17.51 27.89
N ASP A 496 0.27 18.74 27.41
CA ASP A 496 -0.26 19.92 28.11
C ASP A 496 -1.78 19.78 28.24
N LEU A 497 -2.46 19.39 27.15
CA LEU A 497 -3.90 19.14 27.17
C LEU A 497 -4.28 17.95 28.06
N ALA A 498 -3.43 16.91 28.13
CA ALA A 498 -3.62 15.78 29.04
C ALA A 498 -3.45 16.19 30.51
N THR A 499 -2.53 17.11 30.80
CA THR A 499 -2.24 17.59 32.16
C THR A 499 -3.29 18.58 32.67
N GLN A 500 -3.82 19.43 31.77
CA GLN A 500 -4.87 20.41 32.09
C GLN A 500 -6.22 19.76 32.43
N ASN A 501 -6.45 18.56 31.90
CA ASN A 501 -7.70 17.83 32.03
C ASN A 501 -7.49 16.62 32.95
N ASP A 502 -7.86 16.73 34.24
CA ASP A 502 -7.80 15.65 35.26
C ASP A 502 -8.71 14.43 34.94
N PHE A 503 -9.24 14.35 33.70
CA PHE A 503 -10.25 13.42 33.20
C PHE A 503 -9.77 11.97 33.06
N TYR A 504 -8.49 11.74 32.79
CA TYR A 504 -7.99 10.42 32.39
C TYR A 504 -7.81 9.41 33.55
N ARG A 505 -8.05 9.85 34.80
CA ARG A 505 -8.12 8.97 35.97
C ARG A 505 -9.33 8.03 35.97
N ALA A 506 -10.41 8.39 35.28
CA ALA A 506 -11.65 7.61 35.28
C ALA A 506 -11.71 6.52 34.19
N GLU A 507 -11.06 6.73 33.04
CA GLU A 507 -11.00 5.74 31.95
C GLU A 507 -10.01 4.59 32.24
N ASN A 508 -9.10 4.82 33.20
CA ASN A 508 -8.08 3.87 33.59
C ASN A 508 -8.49 3.21 34.92
N ARG A 509 -8.75 1.90 34.94
CA ARG A 509 -9.06 1.14 36.17
C ARG A 509 -7.83 0.95 37.07
N GLY A 510 -7.16 2.04 37.43
CA GLY A 510 -6.12 2.09 38.45
C GLY A 510 -4.74 1.56 38.06
N GLU A 511 -4.45 1.27 36.79
CA GLU A 511 -3.18 0.60 36.40
C GLU A 511 -2.05 1.53 35.90
N LEU A 512 -2.32 2.79 35.54
CA LEU A 512 -1.34 3.67 34.89
C LEU A 512 -1.44 5.11 35.41
N ASP A 513 -0.42 5.57 36.15
CA ASP A 513 -0.30 6.95 36.61
C ASP A 513 0.16 7.83 35.44
N LEU A 514 -0.79 8.50 34.80
CA LEU A 514 -0.54 9.36 33.65
C LEU A 514 0.28 10.59 33.99
N ARG A 515 0.24 11.05 35.25
CA ARG A 515 1.14 12.11 35.71
C ARG A 515 2.55 11.56 35.76
N ALA A 516 2.75 10.35 36.28
CA ALA A 516 4.05 9.67 36.24
C ALA A 516 4.52 9.44 34.80
N LEU A 517 3.67 8.95 33.88
CA LEU A 517 4.01 8.67 32.48
C LEU A 517 4.29 9.95 31.64
N ALA A 518 3.58 11.05 31.93
CA ALA A 518 3.81 12.35 31.29
C ALA A 518 5.01 13.11 31.88
N THR A 519 5.38 12.83 33.13
CA THR A 519 6.65 13.26 33.73
C THR A 519 7.80 12.31 33.45
N ASP A 520 7.51 11.11 32.93
CA ASP A 520 8.49 10.10 32.56
C ASP A 520 9.04 10.44 31.17
N SER A 521 10.19 11.11 31.17
CA SER A 521 10.97 11.47 29.99
C SER A 521 11.44 10.26 29.15
N GLU A 522 11.22 9.03 29.62
CA GLU A 522 11.61 7.77 28.98
C GLU A 522 10.55 7.15 28.04
N SER A 523 9.50 7.86 27.68
CA SER A 523 8.44 7.41 26.76
C SER A 523 8.85 7.35 25.27
N SER A 524 10.15 7.24 24.95
CA SER A 524 10.65 6.93 23.60
C SER A 524 11.52 5.68 23.57
N MET A 525 11.57 4.94 24.67
CA MET A 525 12.50 3.82 24.92
C MET A 525 12.13 2.50 24.23
N ARG A 526 11.05 2.47 23.43
CA ARG A 526 10.62 1.25 22.72
C ARG A 526 11.23 1.06 21.33
N ALA A 527 12.04 2.01 20.85
CA ALA A 527 12.83 1.86 19.63
C ALA A 527 14.13 1.03 19.83
N LEU A 528 14.36 0.54 21.06
CA LEU A 528 15.50 -0.30 21.43
C LEU A 528 15.08 -1.78 21.47
N SER A 529 15.98 -2.68 21.08
CA SER A 529 15.84 -4.13 21.23
C SER A 529 15.64 -4.53 22.70
N ALA A 530 15.05 -5.70 22.96
CA ALA A 530 14.80 -6.19 24.32
C ALA A 530 16.08 -6.24 25.18
N GLY A 531 17.22 -6.64 24.61
CA GLY A 531 18.52 -6.61 25.29
C GLY A 531 19.04 -5.20 25.59
N GLU A 532 18.80 -4.24 24.71
CA GLU A 532 19.16 -2.83 24.94
C GLU A 532 18.30 -2.20 26.04
N GLN A 533 17.00 -2.49 26.06
CA GLN A 533 16.09 -2.06 27.13
C GLN A 533 16.52 -2.62 28.49
N GLN A 534 16.93 -3.89 28.55
CA GLN A 534 17.39 -4.53 29.78
C GLN A 534 18.70 -3.95 30.31
N ARG A 535 19.69 -3.73 29.44
CA ARG A 535 20.99 -3.14 29.81
C ARG A 535 20.83 -1.69 30.25
N PHE A 536 19.98 -0.92 29.56
CA PHE A 536 19.66 0.43 29.98
C PHE A 536 18.96 0.45 31.34
N ALA A 537 17.99 -0.44 31.59
CA ALA A 537 17.35 -0.56 32.89
C ALA A 537 18.36 -0.86 34.01
N GLN A 538 19.41 -1.65 33.72
CA GLN A 538 20.50 -1.91 34.66
C GLN A 538 21.40 -0.68 34.88
N ALA A 539 21.74 0.05 33.81
CA ALA A 539 22.48 1.31 33.92
C ALA A 539 21.69 2.35 34.73
N MET A 540 20.39 2.48 34.47
CA MET A 540 19.48 3.33 35.23
C MET A 540 19.40 2.91 36.69
N ALA A 541 19.21 1.63 36.99
CA ALA A 541 19.21 1.14 38.37
C ALA A 541 20.50 1.49 39.14
N ARG A 542 21.65 1.54 38.45
CA ARG A 542 22.94 1.93 39.03
C ARG A 542 23.03 3.44 39.29
N TYR A 543 22.72 4.25 38.29
CA TYR A 543 23.00 5.70 38.32
C TYR A 543 21.83 6.55 38.84
N GLN A 544 20.61 6.04 38.85
CA GLN A 544 19.43 6.77 39.32
C GLN A 544 19.52 7.21 40.80
N PRO A 545 20.05 6.40 41.75
CA PRO A 545 20.32 6.88 43.10
C PRO A 545 21.31 8.05 43.15
N MET A 546 22.33 8.03 42.28
CA MET A 546 23.33 9.09 42.18
C MET A 546 22.76 10.37 41.54
N LEU A 547 21.86 10.22 40.55
CA LEU A 547 21.11 11.32 39.95
C LEU A 547 20.19 12.01 40.96
N ILE A 548 19.44 11.23 41.75
CA ILE A 548 18.53 11.77 42.79
C ILE A 548 19.33 12.44 43.91
N GLY A 549 20.43 11.82 44.36
CA GLY A 549 21.27 12.37 45.43
C GLY A 549 22.12 13.59 45.01
N GLY A 550 22.60 13.60 43.76
CA GLY A 550 23.42 14.68 43.20
C GLY A 550 22.62 15.86 42.67
N GLY A 551 21.41 15.60 42.15
CA GLY A 551 20.57 16.58 41.47
C GLY A 551 21.02 16.82 40.02
N VAL A 552 20.09 16.69 39.07
CA VAL A 552 20.36 16.83 37.62
C VAL A 552 21.03 18.17 37.31
N ASP A 553 20.52 19.28 37.85
CA ASP A 553 21.07 20.62 37.61
C ASP A 553 22.55 20.73 38.03
N ARG A 554 22.94 20.11 39.15
CA ARG A 554 24.33 20.15 39.64
C ARG A 554 25.26 19.30 38.78
N LEU A 555 24.78 18.14 38.31
CA LEU A 555 25.55 17.26 37.43
C LEU A 555 25.73 17.90 36.04
N MET A 556 24.68 18.52 35.50
CA MET A 556 24.76 19.30 34.28
C MET A 556 25.72 20.49 34.43
N GLN A 557 25.69 21.17 35.57
CA GLN A 557 26.66 22.24 35.86
C GLN A 557 28.09 21.70 35.96
N ALA A 558 28.30 20.56 36.62
CA ALA A 558 29.61 19.92 36.71
C ALA A 558 30.15 19.52 35.34
N LEU A 559 29.31 18.99 34.45
CA LEU A 559 29.69 18.73 33.05
C LEU A 559 30.07 20.02 32.32
N ARG A 560 29.32 21.10 32.49
CA ARG A 560 29.66 22.41 31.89
C ARG A 560 30.98 22.95 32.42
N ASP A 561 31.24 22.82 33.71
CA ASP A 561 32.49 23.23 34.34
C ASP A 561 33.67 22.39 33.81
N GLN A 562 33.49 21.08 33.65
CA GLN A 562 34.47 20.17 33.06
C GLN A 562 34.81 20.56 31.61
N LEU A 563 33.81 20.90 30.80
CA LEU A 563 34.01 21.36 29.42
C LEU A 563 34.77 22.70 29.37
N MET A 564 34.46 23.61 30.30
CA MET A 564 35.15 24.89 30.42
C MET A 564 36.60 24.75 30.87
N GLU A 565 36.90 23.85 31.82
CA GLU A 565 38.26 23.56 32.25
C GLU A 565 39.10 22.96 31.11
N ARG A 566 38.52 22.00 30.37
CA ARG A 566 39.16 21.39 29.19
C ARG A 566 39.44 22.43 28.10
N TYR A 567 38.50 23.32 27.82
CA TYR A 567 38.72 24.42 26.88
C TYR A 567 39.77 25.42 27.38
N ALA A 568 39.81 25.75 28.67
CA ALA A 568 40.81 26.64 29.22
C ALA A 568 42.23 26.06 29.15
N ALA A 569 42.38 24.73 29.27
CA ALA A 569 43.65 24.04 29.08
C ALA A 569 44.13 24.05 27.63
N HIS A 570 43.19 23.98 26.68
CA HIS A 570 43.46 23.94 25.24
C HIS A 570 42.51 24.86 24.47
N PRO A 571 42.63 26.20 24.58
CA PRO A 571 41.67 27.10 23.95
C PRO A 571 41.83 27.09 22.42
N ALA A 572 40.73 27.31 21.71
CA ALA A 572 40.78 27.56 20.28
C ALA A 572 41.66 28.79 20.00
N GLU A 573 42.42 28.75 18.92
CA GLU A 573 43.39 29.79 18.59
C GLU A 573 43.37 30.13 17.11
N ILE A 574 43.68 31.39 16.80
CA ILE A 574 43.93 31.86 15.44
C ILE A 574 45.28 32.57 15.39
N THR A 575 45.85 32.68 14.19
CA THR A 575 47.01 33.53 13.94
C THR A 575 46.52 34.80 13.27
N GLN A 576 46.67 35.94 13.95
CA GLN A 576 46.30 37.25 13.39
C GLN A 576 47.19 37.59 12.20
N GLU A 577 46.74 38.52 11.35
CA GLU A 577 47.51 38.99 10.19
C GLU A 577 48.85 39.64 10.61
N SER A 578 48.96 40.08 11.86
CA SER A 578 50.20 40.54 12.51
C SER A 578 51.22 39.42 12.78
N GLY A 579 50.85 38.16 12.59
CA GLY A 579 51.64 36.97 12.96
C GLY A 579 51.52 36.57 14.44
N GLN A 580 50.72 37.29 15.23
CA GLN A 580 50.51 37.00 16.65
C GLN A 580 49.46 35.89 16.84
N ARG A 581 49.76 34.90 17.69
CA ARG A 581 48.75 33.91 18.12
C ARG A 581 47.77 34.57 19.09
N CYS A 582 46.48 34.42 18.80
CA CYS A 582 45.38 34.92 19.62
C CYS A 582 44.58 33.72 20.14
N GLN A 583 44.58 33.51 21.45
CA GLN A 583 43.70 32.54 22.10
C GLN A 583 42.29 33.12 22.22
N LEU A 584 41.30 32.31 21.89
CA LEU A 584 39.91 32.71 21.82
C LEU A 584 39.22 32.46 23.17
N PRO A 585 38.49 33.43 23.74
CA PRO A 585 37.76 33.25 24.99
C PRO A 585 36.59 32.28 24.81
N ALA A 586 36.16 31.59 25.85
CA ALA A 586 34.97 30.72 25.75
C ALA A 586 33.65 31.52 25.68
N ASP A 587 33.62 32.71 26.30
CA ASP A 587 32.44 33.53 26.45
C ASP A 587 32.16 34.42 25.22
N TRP A 588 30.88 34.59 24.87
CA TRP A 588 30.48 35.34 23.68
C TRP A 588 30.75 36.84 23.83
N GLN A 589 30.47 37.43 24.99
CA GLN A 589 30.72 38.86 25.21
C GLN A 589 32.22 39.16 25.16
N ALA A 590 33.05 38.29 25.75
CA ALA A 590 34.50 38.38 25.65
C ALA A 590 35.00 38.24 24.19
N PHE A 591 34.39 37.36 23.40
CA PHE A 591 34.70 37.24 21.97
C PHE A 591 34.30 38.50 21.18
N GLN A 592 33.14 39.10 21.50
CA GLN A 592 32.63 40.28 20.79
C GLN A 592 33.54 41.51 20.93
N VAL A 593 34.26 41.64 22.04
CA VAL A 593 35.17 42.77 22.29
C VAL A 593 36.59 42.55 21.77
N LEU A 594 36.89 41.38 21.15
CA LEU A 594 38.16 41.18 20.47
C LEU A 594 38.24 42.05 19.22
N ASN A 595 39.35 42.79 19.08
CA ASN A 595 39.61 43.63 17.92
C ASN A 595 40.14 42.79 16.74
N LEU A 596 39.26 41.99 16.13
CA LEU A 596 39.56 41.14 14.97
C LEU A 596 39.01 41.78 13.68
N THR A 597 39.77 41.67 12.59
CA THR A 597 39.27 41.95 11.25
C THR A 597 38.15 40.97 10.86
N GLU A 598 37.36 41.28 9.83
CA GLU A 598 36.26 40.41 9.37
C GLU A 598 36.75 38.99 9.00
N LYS A 599 37.92 38.90 8.36
CA LYS A 599 38.55 37.63 7.99
C LYS A 599 39.00 36.84 9.22
N GLU A 600 39.71 37.48 10.15
CA GLU A 600 40.15 36.86 11.41
C GLU A 600 38.94 36.43 12.27
N ARG A 601 37.85 37.20 12.25
CA ARG A 601 36.61 36.85 12.94
C ARG A 601 35.96 35.61 12.32
N GLY A 602 35.97 35.49 11.00
CA GLY A 602 35.53 34.29 10.30
C GLY A 602 36.40 33.06 10.62
N GLU A 603 37.72 33.22 10.69
CA GLU A 603 38.64 32.17 11.12
C GLU A 603 38.44 31.77 12.58
N ALA A 604 38.18 32.74 13.47
CA ALA A 604 37.88 32.49 14.88
C ALA A 604 36.58 31.68 15.04
N LEU A 605 35.52 32.03 14.31
CA LEU A 605 34.27 31.27 14.29
C LEU A 605 34.49 29.83 13.82
N ARG A 606 35.26 29.60 12.75
CA ARG A 606 35.61 28.24 12.31
C ARG A 606 36.40 27.48 13.37
N ALA A 607 37.37 28.13 14.01
CA ALA A 607 38.14 27.53 15.11
C ALA A 607 37.23 27.08 16.26
N TYR A 608 36.25 27.92 16.65
CA TYR A 608 35.22 27.56 17.62
C TYR A 608 34.35 26.38 17.17
N TYR A 609 33.92 26.34 15.91
CA TYR A 609 33.06 25.27 15.38
C TYR A 609 33.77 23.91 15.35
N THR A 610 35.06 23.91 15.04
CA THR A 610 35.87 22.67 15.00
C THR A 610 36.37 22.21 16.38
N HIS A 611 36.18 23.01 17.43
CA HIS A 611 36.67 22.68 18.76
C HIS A 611 35.66 21.82 19.54
N PRO A 612 35.96 20.56 19.88
CA PRO A 612 34.98 19.63 20.46
C PRO A 612 34.46 20.10 21.82
N ASP A 613 35.33 20.51 22.75
CA ASP A 613 34.88 20.90 24.11
C ASP A 613 34.02 22.16 24.09
N HIS A 614 34.41 23.18 23.30
CA HIS A 614 33.61 24.39 23.13
C HIS A 614 32.27 24.11 22.43
N THR A 615 32.27 23.28 21.38
CA THR A 615 31.04 22.90 20.68
C THR A 615 30.08 22.13 21.59
N ALA A 616 30.56 21.18 22.38
CA ALA A 616 29.75 20.48 23.38
C ALA A 616 29.24 21.44 24.46
N TRP A 617 30.06 22.40 24.91
CA TRP A 617 29.62 23.42 25.87
C TRP A 617 28.51 24.32 25.32
N ARG A 618 28.64 24.76 24.06
CA ARG A 618 27.61 25.56 23.37
C ARG A 618 26.33 24.78 23.10
N TYR A 619 26.42 23.47 22.82
CA TYR A 619 25.25 22.60 22.70
C TYR A 619 24.39 22.62 23.97
N LEU A 620 25.03 22.73 25.15
CA LEU A 620 24.39 22.82 26.46
C LEU A 620 24.12 24.26 26.94
N ALA A 621 24.32 25.27 26.09
CA ALA A 621 24.16 26.67 26.44
C ALA A 621 22.74 27.18 26.12
N LYS A 622 22.18 28.00 27.02
CA LYS A 622 20.87 28.64 26.88
C LYS A 622 20.98 30.12 27.27
N PRO A 623 20.90 31.06 26.32
CA PRO A 623 20.91 30.85 24.86
C PRO A 623 22.28 30.38 24.32
N ASN A 624 22.32 29.90 23.06
CA ASN A 624 23.56 29.65 22.31
C ASN A 624 23.76 30.73 21.21
N PRO A 625 24.66 31.69 21.42
CA PRO A 625 24.94 32.77 20.45
C PRO A 625 25.58 32.33 19.11
N TRP A 626 26.14 31.12 19.04
CA TRP A 626 26.82 30.61 17.83
C TRP A 626 25.89 29.78 16.93
N MET A 627 24.59 29.75 17.24
CA MET A 627 23.59 29.01 16.46
C MET A 627 23.41 29.61 15.07
N SER A 628 23.19 28.76 14.06
CA SER A 628 22.88 29.25 12.72
C SER A 628 21.48 29.88 12.64
N ALA A 629 21.32 30.87 11.75
CA ALA A 629 20.04 31.53 11.52
C ALA A 629 18.98 30.60 10.87
N ASP A 630 19.44 29.58 10.15
CA ASP A 630 18.65 28.58 9.43
C ASP A 630 18.59 27.22 10.16
N ALA A 631 18.96 27.15 11.44
CA ALA A 631 18.84 25.93 12.23
C ALA A 631 17.37 25.56 12.47
N SER A 632 16.96 24.35 12.07
CA SER A 632 15.55 23.91 12.10
C SER A 632 15.12 23.22 13.41
N TYR A 633 16.06 22.62 14.15
CA TYR A 633 15.77 21.79 15.33
C TYR A 633 16.21 22.48 16.62
N ILE A 634 15.60 23.64 16.90
CA ILE A 634 16.00 24.53 18.01
C ILE A 634 14.79 24.93 18.85
N ASN A 635 15.08 25.34 20.09
CA ASN A 635 14.17 26.11 20.92
C ASN A 635 14.39 27.60 20.69
N VAL A 636 13.30 28.38 20.77
CA VAL A 636 13.31 29.85 20.63
C VAL A 636 12.53 30.44 21.81
N ASP A 637 13.09 31.48 22.45
CA ASP A 637 12.34 32.22 23.47
C ASP A 637 11.17 32.99 22.82
N PRO A 638 9.90 32.73 23.21
CA PRO A 638 8.74 33.45 22.67
C PRO A 638 8.79 34.97 22.90
N SER A 639 9.49 35.41 23.94
CA SER A 639 9.66 36.83 24.29
C SER A 639 10.90 37.48 23.65
N HIS A 640 11.88 36.68 23.25
CA HIS A 640 13.12 37.15 22.59
C HIS A 640 13.47 36.23 21.39
N PRO A 641 12.88 36.44 20.21
CA PRO A 641 13.05 35.54 19.04
C PRO A 641 14.49 35.37 18.52
N THR A 642 15.41 36.22 18.97
CA THR A 642 16.85 36.13 18.70
C THR A 642 17.58 35.16 19.63
N GLU A 643 17.00 34.80 20.76
CA GLU A 643 17.55 33.83 21.70
C GLU A 643 17.14 32.41 21.28
N ARG A 644 18.15 31.63 20.89
CA ARG A 644 18.00 30.29 20.30
C ARG A 644 18.94 29.32 20.98
N TRP A 645 18.51 28.09 21.22
CA TRP A 645 19.35 27.04 21.79
C TRP A 645 18.90 25.65 21.32
N SER A 646 19.71 24.63 21.57
CA SER A 646 19.38 23.26 21.15
C SER A 646 18.25 22.67 22.02
N THR A 647 17.76 21.50 21.64
CA THR A 647 16.71 20.78 22.38
C THR A 647 17.25 20.03 23.62
N PHE A 648 18.49 20.30 24.06
CA PHE A 648 19.14 19.60 25.17
C PHE A 648 18.34 19.61 26.48
N ASP A 649 17.48 20.62 26.70
CA ASP A 649 16.60 20.74 27.86
C ASP A 649 15.77 19.47 28.12
N GLU A 650 15.34 18.79 27.05
CA GLU A 650 14.53 17.56 27.13
C GLU A 650 15.34 16.32 27.54
N TYR A 651 16.68 16.41 27.51
CA TYR A 651 17.60 15.29 27.71
C TYR A 651 18.55 15.47 28.90
N GLN A 652 18.37 16.53 29.72
CA GLN A 652 19.31 16.84 30.80
C GLN A 652 19.52 15.67 31.78
N SER A 653 18.45 14.95 32.14
CA SER A 653 18.54 13.76 33.00
C SER A 653 19.37 12.64 32.36
N LEU A 654 19.18 12.40 31.06
CA LEU A 654 19.92 11.37 30.31
C LEU A 654 21.38 11.77 30.15
N ILE A 655 21.66 13.03 29.79
CA ILE A 655 23.02 13.56 29.65
C ILE A 655 23.76 13.49 30.98
N ALA A 656 23.10 13.86 32.10
CA ALA A 656 23.68 13.76 33.44
C ALA A 656 23.98 12.30 33.83
N MET A 657 23.10 11.36 33.46
CA MET A 657 23.32 9.92 33.69
C MET A 657 24.54 9.41 32.91
N LEU A 658 24.61 9.74 31.62
CA LEU A 658 25.71 9.33 30.75
C LEU A 658 27.03 9.98 31.16
N TYR A 659 27.00 11.21 31.68
CA TYR A 659 28.17 11.86 32.26
C TYR A 659 28.69 11.13 33.51
N LEU A 660 27.79 10.70 34.41
CA LEU A 660 28.17 9.83 35.53
C LEU A 660 28.79 8.53 35.02
N ALA A 661 28.19 7.87 34.03
CA ALA A 661 28.74 6.65 33.45
C ALA A 661 30.10 6.85 32.74
N ALA A 662 30.28 8.00 32.09
CA ALA A 662 31.52 8.37 31.41
C ALA A 662 32.68 8.61 32.39
N THR A 663 32.35 9.01 33.62
CA THR A 663 33.32 9.34 34.69
C THR A 663 33.37 8.30 35.82
N ASP A 664 32.59 7.22 35.74
CA ASP A 664 32.52 6.19 36.78
C ASP A 664 33.83 5.42 36.89
N THR A 665 34.54 5.63 38.00
CA THR A 665 35.82 4.99 38.32
C THR A 665 35.68 3.66 39.08
N ASP A 666 34.46 3.17 39.31
CA ASP A 666 34.21 1.90 39.99
C ASP A 666 34.82 0.74 39.18
N PRO A 667 35.67 -0.11 39.80
CA PRO A 667 36.25 -1.29 39.15
C PRO A 667 35.23 -2.22 38.48
N ALA A 668 33.97 -2.25 38.96
CA ALA A 668 32.90 -3.08 38.38
C ALA A 668 32.44 -2.62 36.99
N VAL A 669 32.70 -1.37 36.62
CA VAL A 669 32.37 -0.80 35.30
C VAL A 669 33.60 -0.19 34.63
N ALA A 670 34.79 -0.70 34.98
CA ALA A 670 36.06 -0.30 34.38
C ALA A 670 35.99 -0.45 32.84
N PRO A 671 36.63 0.46 32.07
CA PRO A 671 36.61 0.39 30.62
C PRO A 671 37.15 -0.93 30.08
N THR A 672 36.42 -1.53 29.15
CA THR A 672 36.84 -2.69 28.36
C THR A 672 37.71 -2.28 27.16
N ASP A 673 38.30 -3.24 26.45
CA ASP A 673 39.04 -3.02 25.20
C ASP A 673 40.23 -2.02 25.29
N GLU A 674 41.04 -2.06 26.36
CA GLU A 674 42.22 -1.18 26.57
C GLU A 674 41.93 0.33 26.66
N HIS A 675 40.66 0.74 26.78
CA HIS A 675 40.27 2.14 26.93
C HIS A 675 40.55 2.67 28.34
N THR A 676 40.72 3.99 28.48
CA THR A 676 40.86 4.67 29.78
C THR A 676 39.58 5.41 30.15
N ILE A 677 39.39 5.73 31.44
CA ILE A 677 38.29 6.60 31.88
C ILE A 677 38.34 7.96 31.17
N GLU A 678 39.54 8.50 31.00
CA GLU A 678 39.76 9.74 30.25
C GLU A 678 39.36 9.61 28.77
N GLY A 679 39.66 8.47 28.14
CA GLY A 679 39.24 8.16 26.77
C GLY A 679 37.73 8.05 26.64
N ARG A 680 37.06 7.39 27.58
CA ARG A 680 35.58 7.29 27.64
C ARG A 680 34.93 8.66 27.77
N LEU A 681 35.43 9.50 28.69
CA LEU A 681 34.93 10.88 28.85
C LEU A 681 35.18 11.72 27.59
N THR A 682 36.35 11.58 26.97
CA THR A 682 36.69 12.31 25.74
C THR A 682 35.76 11.93 24.59
N HIS A 683 35.43 10.65 24.44
CA HIS A 683 34.46 10.18 23.45
C HIS A 683 33.06 10.73 23.71
N PHE A 684 32.59 10.67 24.97
CA PHE A 684 31.29 11.21 25.36
C PHE A 684 31.15 12.69 24.99
N ILE A 685 32.19 13.50 25.27
CA ILE A 685 32.22 14.92 24.91
C ILE A 685 32.22 15.11 23.39
N ALA A 686 32.98 14.29 22.64
CA ALA A 686 32.99 14.36 21.18
C ALA A 686 31.60 14.08 20.58
N GLU A 687 30.87 13.11 21.11
CA GLU A 687 29.51 12.81 20.67
C GLU A 687 28.52 13.94 20.99
N LEU A 688 28.63 14.59 22.15
CA LEU A 688 27.86 15.81 22.44
C LEU A 688 28.14 16.93 21.43
N ALA A 689 29.40 17.11 21.03
CA ALA A 689 29.77 18.08 20.00
C ALA A 689 29.17 17.72 18.63
N LEU A 690 29.19 16.44 18.25
CA LEU A 690 28.60 15.94 17.01
C LEU A 690 27.08 16.09 17.00
N ILE A 691 26.40 15.91 18.13
CA ILE A 691 24.96 16.15 18.26
C ILE A 691 24.65 17.64 18.03
N GLY A 692 25.46 18.54 18.63
CA GLY A 692 25.31 19.99 18.45
C GLY A 692 25.53 20.49 17.02
N ARG A 693 26.18 19.68 16.18
CA ARG A 693 26.51 20.03 14.78
C ARG A 693 26.01 19.02 13.75
N ALA A 694 25.06 18.15 14.10
CA ALA A 694 24.68 17.04 13.24
C ALA A 694 24.22 17.49 11.85
N HIS A 695 23.41 18.54 11.75
CA HIS A 695 22.90 19.08 10.48
C HIS A 695 23.90 20.05 9.81
N ASN A 696 25.08 20.27 10.38
CA ASN A 696 26.18 20.92 9.66
C ASN A 696 26.81 19.98 8.62
N TRP A 697 26.51 18.67 8.68
CA TRP A 697 27.02 17.64 7.77
C TRP A 697 26.06 17.28 6.62
N ASP A 698 24.89 17.92 6.55
CA ASP A 698 23.87 17.65 5.52
C ASP A 698 24.37 17.98 4.09
N ASP A 699 25.36 18.87 3.98
CA ASP A 699 25.96 19.23 2.71
C ASP A 699 27.01 18.19 2.26
N THR A 700 27.06 17.94 0.94
CA THR A 700 28.05 17.04 0.35
C THR A 700 28.96 17.75 -0.63
N ARG A 701 30.27 17.46 -0.59
CA ARG A 701 31.29 18.00 -1.50
C ARG A 701 31.93 16.89 -2.32
N VAL A 702 32.56 17.25 -3.43
CA VAL A 702 33.39 16.30 -4.19
C VAL A 702 34.62 15.94 -3.36
N LYS A 703 34.81 14.65 -3.12
CA LYS A 703 35.98 14.12 -2.42
C LYS A 703 37.22 14.35 -3.27
N MET A 704 38.24 14.97 -2.71
CA MET A 704 39.50 15.24 -3.38
C MET A 704 40.60 14.29 -2.87
N ASP A 705 41.54 13.91 -3.73
CA ASP A 705 42.75 13.19 -3.35
C ASP A 705 43.77 14.14 -2.68
N LYS A 706 44.89 13.60 -2.18
CA LYS A 706 45.95 14.40 -1.53
C LYS A 706 46.62 15.40 -2.48
N ALA A 707 46.41 15.30 -3.78
CA ALA A 707 46.92 16.21 -4.80
C ALA A 707 45.87 17.24 -5.27
N GLY A 708 44.64 17.20 -4.75
CA GLY A 708 43.56 18.13 -5.06
C GLY A 708 42.69 17.72 -6.26
N HIS A 709 42.78 16.48 -6.74
CA HIS A 709 41.95 15.99 -7.85
C HIS A 709 40.69 15.26 -7.35
N PRO A 710 39.56 15.32 -8.08
CA PRO A 710 38.35 14.57 -7.73
C PRO A 710 38.61 13.06 -7.67
N VAL A 711 38.27 12.43 -6.55
CA VAL A 711 38.24 10.98 -6.41
C VAL A 711 37.06 10.47 -7.23
N LEU A 712 37.31 9.57 -8.18
CA LEU A 712 36.28 9.01 -9.05
C LEU A 712 35.85 7.62 -8.59
N ASP A 713 34.57 7.32 -8.72
CA ASP A 713 34.01 5.98 -8.53
C ASP A 713 34.33 5.06 -9.73
N SER A 714 33.90 3.80 -9.64
CA SER A 714 34.10 2.79 -10.69
C SER A 714 33.44 3.14 -12.03
N SER A 715 32.54 4.12 -12.07
CA SER A 715 31.87 4.63 -13.27
C SER A 715 32.51 5.91 -13.82
N GLY A 716 33.56 6.42 -13.18
CA GLY A 716 34.23 7.67 -13.56
C GLY A 716 33.52 8.94 -13.06
N LYS A 717 32.56 8.83 -12.14
CA LYS A 717 31.89 9.98 -11.52
C LYS A 717 32.61 10.41 -10.24
N PRO A 718 32.66 11.72 -9.92
CA PRO A 718 33.24 12.19 -8.67
C PRO A 718 32.49 11.65 -7.45
N VAL A 719 33.20 10.98 -6.56
CA VAL A 719 32.72 10.53 -5.25
C VAL A 719 32.37 11.76 -4.43
N ARG A 720 31.17 11.79 -3.86
CA ARG A 720 30.75 12.83 -2.92
C ARG A 720 30.97 12.36 -1.49
N GLU A 721 31.41 13.26 -0.62
CA GLU A 721 31.52 13.04 0.82
C GLU A 721 30.72 14.10 1.58
N GLU A 722 30.10 13.69 2.67
CA GLU A 722 29.52 14.59 3.68
C GLU A 722 30.66 15.31 4.41
N TYR A 723 30.42 16.57 4.78
CA TYR A 723 31.41 17.37 5.50
C TYR A 723 30.74 18.39 6.40
N ASP A 724 31.34 18.69 7.55
CA ASP A 724 30.92 19.84 8.36
C ASP A 724 31.13 21.14 7.55
N ASN A 725 30.04 21.86 7.26
CA ASN A 725 30.10 23.11 6.51
C ASN A 725 30.77 24.28 7.27
N GLN A 726 31.16 24.07 8.55
CA GLN A 726 31.83 25.04 9.42
C GLN A 726 31.06 26.37 9.54
N GLN A 727 29.74 26.30 9.46
CA GLN A 727 28.84 27.41 9.74
C GLN A 727 28.32 27.34 11.18
N GLY A 728 27.42 28.27 11.53
CA GLY A 728 26.76 28.27 12.84
C GLY A 728 26.17 26.91 13.21
N ASP A 729 26.07 26.63 14.50
CA ASP A 729 25.65 25.31 14.99
C ASP A 729 24.23 24.97 14.46
N LYS A 730 24.08 23.76 13.91
CA LYS A 730 22.82 23.15 13.44
C LYS A 730 22.63 21.80 14.16
N PRO A 731 21.97 21.79 15.33
CA PRO A 731 21.88 20.61 16.18
C PRO A 731 20.93 19.56 15.60
N SER A 732 21.12 18.29 15.98
CA SER A 732 20.35 17.13 15.52
C SER A 732 18.84 17.23 15.79
N CYS A 733 18.03 16.59 14.93
CA CYS A 733 16.61 16.39 15.16
C CYS A 733 16.32 15.53 16.41
N PHE A 734 15.10 15.63 16.96
CA PHE A 734 14.71 15.00 18.23
C PHE A 734 14.98 13.48 18.30
N SER A 735 14.76 12.75 17.20
CA SER A 735 15.01 11.30 17.12
C SER A 735 16.50 10.97 17.00
N GLY A 736 17.29 11.85 16.36
CA GLY A 736 18.74 11.72 16.24
C GLY A 736 19.50 11.94 17.55
N VAL A 737 19.02 12.85 18.41
CA VAL A 737 19.66 13.17 19.70
C VAL A 737 19.69 11.95 20.63
N LYS A 738 18.54 11.29 20.87
CA LYS A 738 18.48 10.14 21.79
C LYS A 738 19.40 9.00 21.35
N ARG A 739 19.37 8.64 20.06
CA ARG A 739 20.19 7.54 19.52
C ARG A 739 21.69 7.78 19.68
N ARG A 740 22.15 9.00 19.39
CA ARG A 740 23.57 9.37 19.54
C ARG A 740 23.98 9.45 21.01
N LEU A 741 23.12 9.94 21.89
CA LEU A 741 23.36 9.90 23.34
C LEU A 741 23.52 8.45 23.85
N PHE A 742 22.74 7.49 23.37
CA PHE A 742 22.92 6.08 23.75
C PHE A 742 24.26 5.49 23.35
N GLN A 743 24.86 5.97 22.26
CA GLN A 743 26.15 5.50 21.75
C GLN A 743 27.33 6.30 22.31
N SER A 744 27.07 7.28 23.18
CA SER A 744 28.09 8.26 23.58
C SER A 744 29.10 7.75 24.60
N VAL A 745 28.76 6.70 25.36
CA VAL A 745 29.63 6.14 26.41
C VAL A 745 30.20 4.80 25.97
N ILE A 746 31.41 4.85 25.41
CA ILE A 746 32.12 3.65 24.93
C ILE A 746 32.68 2.80 26.06
N SER A 747 32.84 1.51 25.79
CA SER A 747 33.55 0.57 26.67
C SER A 747 32.98 0.52 28.09
N HIS A 748 31.70 0.85 28.26
CA HIS A 748 30.98 0.75 29.53
C HIS A 748 30.12 -0.52 29.51
N PRO A 749 30.30 -1.48 30.42
CA PRO A 749 29.66 -2.81 30.33
C PRO A 749 28.13 -2.82 30.18
N LEU A 750 27.44 -1.78 30.68
CA LEU A 750 25.99 -1.63 30.59
C LEU A 750 25.50 -0.72 29.45
N LEU A 751 26.40 -0.03 28.75
CA LEU A 751 26.06 1.00 27.76
C LEU A 751 26.77 0.82 26.40
N ASP A 752 27.79 -0.06 26.31
CA ASP A 752 28.41 -0.43 25.04
C ASP A 752 27.48 -1.37 24.26
N ILE A 753 26.79 -0.83 23.27
CA ILE A 753 25.80 -1.54 22.46
C ILE A 753 26.53 -2.29 21.33
N LEU A 754 26.38 -3.62 21.30
CA LEU A 754 26.76 -4.41 20.12
C LEU A 754 25.78 -4.09 19.00
N THR A 755 26.20 -3.29 18.03
CA THR A 755 25.38 -2.96 16.85
C THR A 755 25.60 -3.96 15.73
N ARG A 756 24.61 -4.06 14.84
CA ARG A 756 24.73 -4.77 13.56
C ARG A 756 25.97 -4.36 12.77
N GLU A 757 26.25 -3.06 12.70
CA GLU A 757 27.42 -2.51 12.00
C GLU A 757 28.73 -3.03 12.60
N ARG A 758 28.81 -3.13 13.93
CA ARG A 758 29.98 -3.65 14.65
C ARG A 758 30.14 -5.16 14.43
N VAL A 759 29.05 -5.94 14.48
CA VAL A 759 29.08 -7.38 14.14
C VAL A 759 29.53 -7.59 12.69
N LEU A 760 29.00 -6.82 11.74
CA LEU A 760 29.43 -6.88 10.35
C LEU A 760 30.89 -6.45 10.17
N GLN A 761 31.38 -5.51 10.99
CA GLN A 761 32.79 -5.11 10.98
C GLN A 761 33.71 -6.25 11.48
N GLU A 762 33.30 -6.99 12.51
CA GLU A 762 34.03 -8.17 12.98
C GLU A 762 34.10 -9.26 11.90
N VAL A 763 32.98 -9.51 11.20
CA VAL A 763 32.96 -10.43 10.05
C VAL A 763 33.90 -9.92 8.96
N ARG A 764 33.89 -8.62 8.66
CA ARG A 764 34.80 -8.01 7.67
C ARG A 764 36.26 -8.26 8.02
N ASP A 765 36.65 -7.96 9.24
CA ASP A 765 38.04 -8.05 9.69
C ASP A 765 38.53 -9.50 9.71
N PHE A 766 37.67 -10.43 10.16
CA PHE A 766 37.94 -11.86 10.11
C PHE A 766 38.15 -12.37 8.68
N VAL A 767 37.20 -12.06 7.77
CA VAL A 767 37.24 -12.51 6.37
C VAL A 767 38.49 -11.94 5.67
N ARG A 768 38.78 -10.65 5.88
CA ARG A 768 39.97 -10.00 5.32
C ARG A 768 41.26 -10.64 5.84
N ALA A 769 41.35 -10.90 7.15
CA ALA A 769 42.52 -11.54 7.75
C ALA A 769 42.74 -12.97 7.21
N HIS A 770 41.67 -13.75 7.04
CA HIS A 770 41.72 -15.08 6.44
C HIS A 770 42.31 -15.03 5.02
N PHE A 771 41.80 -14.16 4.15
CA PHE A 771 42.27 -14.10 2.76
C PHE A 771 43.67 -13.49 2.61
N ILE A 772 44.07 -12.55 3.47
CA ILE A 772 45.47 -12.09 3.53
C ILE A 772 46.41 -13.27 3.82
N LYS A 773 46.02 -14.17 4.71
CA LYS A 773 46.81 -15.36 5.06
C LYS A 773 46.75 -16.46 3.98
N ALA A 774 45.59 -16.66 3.36
CA ALA A 774 45.35 -17.73 2.39
C ALA A 774 45.94 -17.45 1.00
N ILE A 775 46.12 -16.18 0.61
CA ILE A 775 46.72 -15.78 -0.66
C ILE A 775 48.25 -15.71 -0.51
N THR A 776 48.91 -16.81 -0.85
CA THR A 776 50.36 -16.95 -0.78
C THR A 776 51.03 -16.59 -2.11
N PRO A 777 52.36 -16.34 -2.14
CA PRO A 777 53.08 -16.16 -3.40
C PRO A 777 52.93 -17.32 -4.38
N SER A 778 52.68 -18.55 -3.87
CA SER A 778 52.58 -19.76 -4.69
C SER A 778 51.23 -19.95 -5.39
N ASN A 779 50.13 -19.41 -4.86
CA ASN A 779 48.80 -19.52 -5.48
C ASN A 779 48.32 -18.21 -6.16
N ARG A 780 49.00 -17.09 -5.90
CA ARG A 780 48.58 -15.76 -6.37
C ARG A 780 48.50 -15.61 -7.89
N ALA A 781 49.42 -16.22 -8.63
CA ALA A 781 49.42 -16.14 -10.10
C ALA A 781 48.19 -16.84 -10.71
N ASP A 782 47.85 -18.01 -10.18
CA ASP A 782 46.70 -18.79 -10.60
C ASP A 782 45.39 -18.08 -10.23
N LEU A 783 45.30 -17.56 -8.99
CA LEU A 783 44.16 -16.77 -8.53
C LEU A 783 43.96 -15.48 -9.34
N LYS A 784 45.05 -14.81 -9.74
CA LYS A 784 44.98 -13.60 -10.58
C LYS A 784 44.45 -13.92 -11.98
N THR A 785 44.82 -15.08 -12.52
CA THR A 785 44.32 -15.56 -13.82
C THR A 785 42.85 -15.93 -13.72
N ALA A 786 42.48 -16.69 -12.68
CA ALA A 786 41.09 -17.07 -12.40
C ALA A 786 40.18 -15.85 -12.17
N TRP A 787 40.64 -14.82 -11.44
CA TRP A 787 39.91 -13.57 -11.21
C TRP A 787 39.61 -12.84 -12.52
N LYS A 788 40.61 -12.75 -13.41
CA LYS A 788 40.48 -12.07 -14.71
C LYS A 788 39.50 -12.80 -15.63
N ASN A 789 39.56 -14.13 -15.65
CA ASN A 789 38.64 -14.94 -16.44
C ASN A 789 37.22 -14.82 -15.90
N TYR A 790 37.04 -15.00 -14.59
CA TYR A 790 35.73 -14.93 -13.94
C TYR A 790 35.02 -13.58 -14.13
N ILE A 791 35.72 -12.44 -13.99
CA ILE A 791 35.11 -11.12 -14.26
C ILE A 791 34.63 -10.99 -15.72
N SER A 792 35.31 -11.68 -16.64
CA SER A 792 35.01 -11.59 -18.07
C SER A 792 33.91 -12.56 -18.51
N SER A 793 33.85 -13.76 -17.92
CA SER A 793 32.97 -14.86 -18.34
C SER A 793 31.76 -15.05 -17.42
N LEU A 794 31.90 -14.77 -16.12
CA LEU A 794 30.96 -15.14 -15.05
C LEU A 794 30.65 -16.66 -14.98
N GLU A 795 31.49 -17.50 -15.60
CA GLU A 795 31.25 -18.94 -15.69
C GLU A 795 31.66 -19.70 -14.41
N PRO A 796 30.91 -20.75 -14.00
CA PRO A 796 31.19 -21.51 -12.79
C PRO A 796 32.55 -22.22 -12.78
N GLU A 797 33.09 -22.56 -13.96
CA GLU A 797 34.35 -23.29 -14.12
C GLU A 797 35.59 -22.47 -13.73
N ASP A 798 35.51 -21.14 -13.80
CA ASP A 798 36.57 -20.22 -13.39
C ASP A 798 36.68 -20.04 -11.86
N THR A 799 35.77 -20.66 -11.09
CA THR A 799 35.65 -20.47 -9.63
C THR A 799 36.43 -21.50 -8.80
N ALA A 800 36.89 -22.59 -9.42
CA ALA A 800 37.56 -23.69 -8.74
C ALA A 800 38.81 -23.27 -7.91
N PRO A 801 39.68 -22.37 -8.38
CA PRO A 801 40.82 -21.89 -7.59
C PRO A 801 40.42 -21.10 -6.34
N PHE A 802 39.28 -20.40 -6.38
CA PHE A 802 38.75 -19.64 -5.24
C PHE A 802 38.06 -20.52 -4.22
N LYS A 803 37.39 -21.58 -4.69
CA LYS A 803 36.72 -22.56 -3.83
C LYS A 803 37.69 -23.29 -2.88
N ALA A 804 38.94 -23.46 -3.30
CA ALA A 804 39.99 -24.01 -2.45
C ALA A 804 40.39 -23.11 -1.26
N LEU A 805 39.96 -21.83 -1.26
CA LEU A 805 40.23 -20.85 -0.21
C LEU A 805 39.01 -20.57 0.68
N ASP A 806 37.92 -21.32 0.50
CA ASP A 806 36.69 -21.12 1.25
C ASP A 806 36.92 -21.24 2.76
N ILE A 807 36.20 -20.40 3.50
CA ILE A 807 36.23 -20.38 4.96
C ILE A 807 35.45 -21.60 5.44
N SER A 808 36.13 -22.52 6.13
CA SER A 808 35.52 -23.78 6.58
C SER A 808 34.49 -23.55 7.69
N PRO A 809 33.51 -24.45 7.87
CA PRO A 809 32.55 -24.37 8.99
C PRO A 809 33.23 -24.30 10.36
N THR A 810 34.39 -24.95 10.52
CA THR A 810 35.19 -24.86 11.76
C THR A 810 35.78 -23.47 12.01
N GLN A 811 36.15 -22.73 10.96
CA GLN A 811 36.62 -21.36 11.05
C GLN A 811 35.47 -20.39 11.33
N GLN A 812 34.29 -20.64 10.74
CA GLN A 812 33.06 -19.88 11.01
C GLN A 812 32.63 -20.06 12.47
N GLN A 813 32.67 -21.29 12.99
CA GLN A 813 32.39 -21.55 14.41
C GLN A 813 33.41 -20.88 15.33
N ALA A 814 34.70 -20.87 14.97
CA ALA A 814 35.72 -20.19 15.76
C ALA A 814 35.50 -18.66 15.84
N LEU A 815 34.96 -18.05 14.79
CA LEU A 815 34.52 -16.65 14.82
C LEU A 815 33.35 -16.47 15.79
N GLN A 816 32.33 -17.33 15.73
CA GLN A 816 31.19 -17.26 16.66
C GLN A 816 31.64 -17.45 18.11
N ASP A 817 32.51 -18.41 18.39
CA ASP A 817 33.05 -18.64 19.74
C ASP A 817 33.87 -17.44 20.22
N HIS A 818 34.62 -16.79 19.33
CA HIS A 818 35.34 -15.56 19.63
C HIS A 818 34.39 -14.41 19.97
N LEU A 819 33.32 -14.22 19.19
CA LEU A 819 32.31 -13.18 19.42
C LEU A 819 31.50 -13.46 20.70
N CYS A 820 31.15 -14.71 20.97
CA CYS A 820 30.55 -15.14 22.24
C CYS A 820 31.47 -14.80 23.42
N LYS A 821 32.78 -15.03 23.30
CA LYS A 821 33.74 -14.68 24.35
C LYS A 821 33.94 -13.17 24.50
N LYS A 822 33.94 -12.42 23.39
CA LYS A 822 34.20 -10.98 23.34
C LYS A 822 33.01 -10.15 23.82
N TYR A 823 31.82 -10.49 23.37
CA TYR A 823 30.59 -9.73 23.62
C TYR A 823 29.64 -10.39 24.63
N GLY A 824 29.93 -11.61 25.08
CA GLY A 824 29.13 -12.32 26.08
C GLY A 824 27.66 -12.43 25.68
N ALA A 825 26.77 -12.18 26.63
CA ALA A 825 25.31 -12.20 26.42
C ALA A 825 24.84 -11.28 25.29
N ALA A 826 25.53 -10.16 25.03
CA ALA A 826 25.15 -9.22 23.97
C ALA A 826 25.23 -9.84 22.56
N PHE A 827 26.00 -10.91 22.38
CA PHE A 827 26.03 -11.72 21.16
C PHE A 827 25.32 -13.06 21.34
N SER A 828 25.54 -13.77 22.46
CA SER A 828 25.05 -15.15 22.63
C SER A 828 23.56 -15.28 22.94
N GLU A 829 22.94 -14.26 23.55
CA GLU A 829 21.51 -14.26 23.91
C GLU A 829 20.64 -13.52 22.89
N GLU A 830 21.24 -13.00 21.81
CA GLU A 830 20.57 -12.27 20.74
C GLU A 830 20.57 -13.10 19.44
N PRO A 831 19.50 -13.88 19.15
CA PRO A 831 19.51 -14.85 18.06
C PRO A 831 19.75 -14.23 16.68
N HIS A 832 19.43 -12.95 16.52
CA HIS A 832 19.59 -12.24 15.25
C HIS A 832 21.06 -11.99 14.90
N PHE A 833 21.94 -11.67 15.85
CA PHE A 833 23.38 -11.49 15.58
C PHE A 833 24.08 -12.81 15.29
N VAL A 834 23.75 -13.87 16.03
CA VAL A 834 24.27 -15.22 15.76
C VAL A 834 23.85 -15.70 14.38
N ARG A 835 22.57 -15.48 14.03
CA ARG A 835 22.04 -15.79 12.70
C ARG A 835 22.72 -14.96 11.62
N GLU A 836 22.93 -13.66 11.85
CA GLU A 836 23.58 -12.77 10.88
C GLU A 836 25.03 -13.15 10.59
N VAL A 837 25.81 -13.57 11.60
CA VAL A 837 27.16 -14.10 11.39
C VAL A 837 27.11 -15.43 10.62
N SER A 838 26.10 -16.28 10.88
CA SER A 838 25.94 -17.56 10.18
C SER A 838 25.57 -17.36 8.71
N GLU A 839 24.54 -16.55 8.44
CA GLU A 839 24.03 -16.22 7.09
C GLU A 839 25.08 -15.51 6.23
N ALA A 840 26.01 -14.74 6.84
CA ALA A 840 27.08 -14.08 6.11
C ALA A 840 27.90 -15.06 5.25
N PHE A 841 28.05 -16.32 5.67
CA PHE A 841 28.83 -17.34 4.96
C PHE A 841 27.99 -18.30 4.11
N GLU A 842 26.65 -18.19 4.09
CA GLU A 842 25.78 -19.02 3.26
C GLU A 842 25.71 -18.49 1.82
N PHE A 843 25.59 -19.36 0.80
CA PHE A 843 25.44 -18.92 -0.60
C PHE A 843 23.97 -18.81 -0.98
N THR A 844 23.54 -17.63 -1.45
CA THR A 844 22.22 -17.41 -2.06
C THR A 844 22.21 -17.79 -3.55
N GLN A 845 21.02 -17.85 -4.18
CA GLN A 845 20.89 -18.18 -5.61
C GLN A 845 21.63 -17.21 -6.55
N THR A 846 21.93 -16.00 -6.07
CA THR A 846 22.62 -14.93 -6.83
C THR A 846 24.09 -14.76 -6.44
N ASP A 847 24.58 -15.48 -5.43
CA ASP A 847 25.96 -15.33 -4.94
C ASP A 847 26.97 -16.08 -5.84
N PRO A 848 28.17 -15.51 -6.03
CA PRO A 848 29.30 -16.23 -6.60
C PRO A 848 29.62 -17.50 -5.81
N PRO A 849 29.94 -18.66 -6.44
CA PRO A 849 30.08 -19.94 -5.76
C PRO A 849 31.44 -20.16 -5.06
N ALA A 850 32.01 -19.09 -4.48
CA ALA A 850 33.19 -19.11 -3.60
C ALA A 850 33.21 -17.87 -2.68
N HIS A 851 33.64 -18.02 -1.42
CA HIS A 851 33.66 -16.92 -0.43
C HIS A 851 34.56 -15.76 -0.86
N ALA A 852 35.70 -16.04 -1.49
CA ALA A 852 36.60 -15.00 -1.98
C ALA A 852 35.91 -14.09 -3.01
N LEU A 853 35.03 -14.67 -3.83
CA LEU A 853 34.26 -13.95 -4.86
C LEU A 853 33.05 -13.23 -4.24
N LYS A 854 32.31 -13.89 -3.34
CA LYS A 854 31.21 -13.30 -2.57
C LYS A 854 31.65 -12.04 -1.81
N PHE A 855 32.82 -12.09 -1.17
CA PHE A 855 33.37 -10.98 -0.40
C PHE A 855 34.34 -10.09 -1.19
N SER A 856 34.42 -10.23 -2.52
CA SER A 856 35.48 -9.63 -3.34
C SER A 856 35.60 -8.11 -3.20
N ALA A 857 34.46 -7.40 -3.21
CA ALA A 857 34.40 -5.95 -3.00
C ALA A 857 34.78 -5.57 -1.56
N MET A 858 34.39 -6.38 -0.58
CA MET A 858 34.60 -6.14 0.85
C MET A 858 36.07 -6.27 1.26
N ILE A 859 36.78 -7.27 0.74
CA ILE A 859 38.19 -7.51 1.07
C ILE A 859 39.16 -6.78 0.12
N GLY A 860 38.66 -6.15 -0.94
CA GLY A 860 39.50 -5.58 -1.99
C GLY A 860 40.35 -6.67 -2.68
N LEU A 861 39.71 -7.78 -3.08
CA LEU A 861 40.39 -8.97 -3.60
C LEU A 861 41.35 -8.64 -4.75
N GLU A 862 40.94 -7.75 -5.66
CA GLU A 862 41.79 -7.31 -6.77
C GLU A 862 43.11 -6.66 -6.29
N GLN A 863 43.07 -5.90 -5.20
CA GLN A 863 44.25 -5.24 -4.63
C GLN A 863 45.15 -6.25 -3.89
N LEU A 864 44.56 -7.24 -3.22
CA LEU A 864 45.27 -8.37 -2.60
C LEU A 864 45.98 -9.27 -3.64
N LEU A 865 45.42 -9.38 -4.84
CA LEU A 865 46.04 -10.12 -5.96
C LEU A 865 47.09 -9.30 -6.72
N LYS A 866 47.06 -7.96 -6.64
CA LYS A 866 48.03 -7.04 -7.30
C LYS A 866 49.27 -6.75 -6.48
N THR A 867 49.21 -6.76 -5.15
CA THR A 867 50.28 -6.25 -4.27
C THR A 867 50.76 -7.33 -3.27
N PRO A 868 52.07 -7.52 -3.01
CA PRO A 868 52.52 -8.32 -1.87
C PRO A 868 52.25 -7.53 -0.59
N SER A 869 51.26 -7.95 0.21
CA SER A 869 51.01 -7.32 1.51
C SER A 869 52.12 -7.64 2.51
N ALA A 870 52.70 -6.62 3.13
CA ALA A 870 53.39 -6.74 4.40
C ALA A 870 52.35 -7.07 5.50
N SER A 871 52.69 -8.00 6.38
CA SER A 871 51.80 -8.51 7.43
C SER A 871 51.35 -7.41 8.42
N PRO A 872 50.06 -7.28 8.72
CA PRO A 872 49.60 -6.70 9.98
C PRO A 872 49.62 -7.79 11.06
N SER A 873 50.34 -7.57 12.15
CA SER A 873 50.43 -8.50 13.29
C SER A 873 49.26 -8.29 14.25
N PHE A 874 48.11 -8.91 14.00
CA PHE A 874 47.13 -9.22 15.05
C PHE A 874 46.48 -10.56 14.68
N TRP A 875 46.29 -11.44 15.67
CA TRP A 875 45.97 -12.88 15.59
C TRP A 875 47.17 -13.85 15.48
N GLN A 876 47.99 -13.94 16.54
CA GLN A 876 48.70 -15.19 16.84
C GLN A 876 47.77 -16.10 17.64
N SER A 877 47.29 -17.17 17.00
CA SER A 877 46.66 -18.29 17.67
C SER A 877 47.72 -19.04 18.50
N GLU A 878 47.59 -19.06 19.82
CA GLU A 878 48.28 -20.05 20.64
C GLU A 878 47.81 -21.45 20.21
N GLN A 879 48.69 -22.22 19.58
CA GLN A 879 48.46 -23.63 19.33
C GLN A 879 48.84 -24.46 20.57
N PRO A 880 48.07 -25.51 20.89
CA PRO A 880 48.40 -26.41 21.99
C PRO A 880 49.57 -27.32 21.58
N ALA A 881 50.64 -27.34 22.39
CA ALA A 881 51.77 -28.22 22.20
C ALA A 881 51.34 -29.71 22.23
N ARG A 882 51.48 -30.41 21.10
CA ARG A 882 51.51 -31.87 21.05
C ARG A 882 52.91 -32.34 20.64
N SER A 883 53.55 -33.03 21.57
CA SER A 883 54.85 -33.69 21.44
C SER A 883 54.81 -34.84 20.44
N SER A 884 55.81 -34.94 19.55
CA SER A 884 56.16 -36.18 18.85
C SER A 884 57.53 -36.71 19.34
N ARG A 885 57.53 -38.00 19.67
CA ARG A 885 58.59 -38.85 20.25
C ARG A 885 59.85 -38.96 19.37
N ASN A 886 61.05 -39.20 19.94
CA ASN A 886 61.59 -40.56 20.15
C ASN A 886 63.02 -40.61 20.76
N ASP A 887 63.20 -41.64 21.61
CA ASP A 887 64.36 -42.47 21.93
C ASP A 887 65.70 -41.92 22.49
N GLY A 888 66.02 -42.39 23.72
CA GLY A 888 67.26 -43.14 23.92
C GLY A 888 68.13 -42.85 25.15
N ARG A 889 67.96 -43.70 26.18
CA ARG A 889 68.94 -44.18 27.20
C ARG A 889 69.03 -43.49 28.59
N THR A 890 68.79 -44.37 29.58
CA THR A 890 68.85 -44.37 31.06
C THR A 890 70.28 -44.29 31.65
N PRO A 891 70.55 -44.35 33.00
CA PRO A 891 69.76 -44.21 34.27
C PRO A 891 70.46 -43.16 35.24
N PRO A 892 70.24 -43.03 36.60
CA PRO A 892 69.55 -43.88 37.59
C PRO A 892 68.61 -43.21 38.64
N SER A 893 67.93 -44.08 39.40
CA SER A 893 67.10 -43.87 40.61
C SER A 893 67.92 -43.35 41.82
N PRO A 894 67.34 -42.90 42.96
CA PRO A 894 66.53 -43.78 43.81
C PRO A 894 65.38 -43.18 44.64
N ARG A 895 64.51 -44.11 45.06
CA ARG A 895 63.77 -44.21 46.34
C ARG A 895 62.42 -43.50 46.48
N SER A 896 61.44 -44.40 46.50
CA SER A 896 60.20 -44.39 47.25
C SER A 896 60.34 -43.88 48.69
N ASN A 897 59.28 -43.28 49.23
CA ASN A 897 58.43 -43.94 50.22
C ASN A 897 57.31 -43.03 50.71
N HIS A 898 56.11 -43.63 50.69
CA HIS A 898 54.92 -43.42 51.53
C HIS A 898 54.07 -42.17 51.34
#